data_AF-A0AAV0FKF8-F1
#
_entry.id   AF-A0AAV0FKF8-F1
#
_cell.length_a   1.000
_cell.length_b   1.000
_cell.length_c   1.000
_cell.angle_alpha   90.00
_cell.angle_beta   90.00
_cell.angle_gamma   90.00
#
_symmetry.space_group_name_H-M   'P 1'
#
loop_
_entity.id
_entity.type
_entity.pdbx_description
1 polymer ?
#
loop_
_entity_poly.entity_id
_entity_poly.type
_entity_poly.pdbx_seq_one_letter_code
_entity_poly.pdbx_strand_id
1 'polypeptide(L)'
;MWADIITGHDLFCPAGSYCPTTIQKIPCDSGHYCRTGSTTQTKCFELATCDPQTENQNITAYGALLVAGIILILFVIYNCSDRVLSTREKRQAKSREAAVRSVRETVQARQKWKSAKDIARKRATELQSQLSRTFSRKRSVREETKISCSQSTDSSLPPDSSEDNNSESYDDFNIEIEGKNSKKKPHKAKHLHTRSEIFRYAYGEIEKEKALQENSPNLSFSGVISMGTDSKFITRPPIEVAFKDLTLTLKGEKKHLLRCVYGKLSPGRVSAVMGPSGAGKTTFISALTGKAIGCNMSGVLLINGKVAAMQSYKKIIGFVPQDDIVHGNLTVQENLWFSAICRLPAKLPKAEKVLVVERVIESLGLQNVRDSLVGTVEKRGISGGQRKRVNVGLEMVMEPSLLILDEPTSGLDSASSQLLLRALRREALEGVNICMVLHQPSYALFNMFDDFILLAKGGLVVYHGPVKKVEEYFAGLGIHVPERVNPPDYFIDLLEGIEKLSPDIGVNYKDLPLRWMLHNGYPVPPDMLEPAGLPSAPNGENAEAPEGAPASEEPDVTLLENLWLDLKSNVVQKKDQVQHYFLTLKDLSNRETPGLLVQYKYFLGRIGKQRLREAMVQAVDYLILLLAGICLGTLAKVSDESFGTMGYLYTVIAVSLLTKIAALRSFSLDKLHYWRESASGMSSLAFFMAKDTVDHLNTIVKPAVYLSMFYFFNNPRSTIQDNYLVLLCLVYAATGIAYVLAICFEPGQAQLWSVLLPVVLTLVANQRSDSYLGQLGDFCYTKWTLEAFLIANAKRYSGVWLITRCGVLKQKSFLLSDWYSCLGCLILTGILSRIIAFFSLIAFQRK
;
A
#
# COMPACT_ATOMS: atom_id res chain seq x y z
N MET A 1 -59.21 12.29 -36.57
CA MET A 1 -57.93 12.89 -37.00
C MET A 1 -56.82 12.33 -36.11
N TRP A 2 -55.60 12.22 -36.64
CA TRP A 2 -54.42 11.80 -35.88
C TRP A 2 -53.33 12.85 -36.14
N ALA A 3 -52.94 13.60 -35.11
CA ALA A 3 -51.96 14.68 -35.19
C ALA A 3 -50.98 14.57 -34.03
N ASP A 4 -49.75 15.04 -34.22
CA ASP A 4 -48.79 15.18 -33.13
C ASP A 4 -49.17 16.39 -32.25
N ILE A 5 -48.83 16.35 -30.96
CA ILE A 5 -49.27 17.39 -30.01
C ILE A 5 -48.82 18.81 -30.41
N ILE A 6 -47.63 18.92 -31.02
CA ILE A 6 -47.08 20.17 -31.56
C ILE A 6 -47.99 20.80 -32.65
N THR A 7 -48.76 19.99 -33.38
CA THR A 7 -49.67 20.41 -34.46
C THR A 7 -51.16 20.28 -34.09
N GLY A 8 -51.48 19.91 -32.85
CA GLY A 8 -52.84 19.52 -32.48
C GLY A 8 -53.12 19.53 -30.97
N HIS A 9 -52.57 20.49 -30.23
CA HIS A 9 -52.77 20.65 -28.77
C HIS A 9 -54.25 20.59 -28.36
N ASP A 10 -55.15 21.21 -29.13
CA ASP A 10 -56.60 21.24 -28.88
C ASP A 10 -57.27 19.85 -28.94
N LEU A 11 -56.59 18.83 -29.48
CA LEU A 11 -57.07 17.45 -29.55
C LEU A 11 -56.77 16.63 -28.27
N PHE A 12 -55.96 17.17 -27.36
CA PHE A 12 -55.54 16.49 -26.13
C PHE A 12 -56.33 16.99 -24.91
N CYS A 13 -56.67 16.07 -24.00
CA CYS A 13 -57.30 16.45 -22.73
C CYS A 13 -56.35 17.35 -21.92
N PRO A 14 -56.75 18.57 -21.53
CA PRO A 14 -55.84 19.51 -20.89
C PRO A 14 -55.55 19.12 -19.43
N ALA A 15 -54.39 19.58 -18.94
CA ALA A 15 -53.94 19.43 -17.56
C ALA A 15 -55.04 19.77 -16.53
N GLY A 16 -55.08 19.02 -15.43
CA GLY A 16 -56.08 19.19 -14.37
C GLY A 16 -57.45 18.57 -14.67
N SER A 17 -57.61 17.93 -15.83
CA SER A 17 -58.83 17.20 -16.21
C SER A 17 -58.52 15.86 -16.86
N TYR A 18 -59.47 14.93 -16.80
CA TYR A 18 -59.44 13.68 -17.54
C TYR A 18 -60.63 13.60 -18.50
N CYS A 19 -60.42 12.93 -19.63
CA CYS A 19 -61.40 12.85 -20.71
C CYS A 19 -61.65 11.38 -21.07
N PRO A 20 -62.70 10.73 -20.53
CA PRO A 20 -63.00 9.33 -20.82
C PRO A 20 -63.50 9.12 -22.26
N THR A 21 -63.99 10.19 -22.90
CA THR A 21 -64.32 10.26 -24.33
C THR A 21 -63.77 11.55 -24.93
N THR A 22 -63.65 11.65 -26.25
CA THR A 22 -63.12 12.83 -26.95
C THR A 22 -64.01 14.09 -26.89
N ILE A 23 -65.12 14.04 -26.16
CA ILE A 23 -66.11 15.12 -26.05
C ILE A 23 -66.36 15.52 -24.58
N GLN A 24 -66.15 14.60 -23.63
CA GLN A 24 -66.35 14.85 -22.20
C GLN A 24 -65.04 15.22 -21.50
N LYS A 25 -65.00 16.39 -20.88
CA LYS A 25 -63.91 16.86 -20.01
C LYS A 25 -64.40 16.90 -18.57
N ILE A 26 -63.77 16.14 -17.68
CA ILE A 26 -64.11 16.06 -16.26
C ILE A 26 -62.92 16.59 -15.43
N PRO A 27 -63.10 17.54 -14.50
CA PRO A 27 -62.01 18.00 -13.63
C PRO A 27 -61.51 16.87 -12.73
N CYS A 28 -60.23 16.92 -12.34
CA CYS A 28 -59.68 15.94 -11.40
C CYS A 28 -60.21 16.15 -9.97
N ASP A 29 -60.68 15.08 -9.32
CA ASP A 29 -61.14 15.11 -7.93
C ASP A 29 -59.96 15.35 -6.95
N SER A 30 -60.25 15.80 -5.73
CA SER A 30 -59.23 15.94 -4.69
C SER A 30 -58.59 14.59 -4.34
N GLY A 31 -57.29 14.61 -4.01
CA GLY A 31 -56.52 13.38 -3.81
C GLY A 31 -56.16 12.61 -5.10
N HIS A 32 -56.50 13.16 -6.27
CA HIS A 32 -56.09 12.67 -7.58
C HIS A 32 -55.40 13.78 -8.38
N TYR A 33 -54.54 13.39 -9.34
CA TYR A 33 -53.92 14.30 -10.31
C TYR A 33 -54.19 13.83 -11.74
N CYS A 34 -54.23 14.77 -12.68
CA CYS A 34 -54.59 14.53 -14.08
C CYS A 34 -53.62 15.25 -15.03
N ARG A 35 -52.65 14.51 -15.59
CA ARG A 35 -51.68 15.03 -16.58
C ARG A 35 -52.32 15.21 -17.96
N THR A 36 -51.66 15.98 -18.83
CA THR A 36 -52.03 16.13 -20.25
C THR A 36 -52.27 14.78 -20.96
N GLY A 37 -53.45 14.67 -21.59
CA GLY A 37 -53.92 13.48 -22.28
C GLY A 37 -54.40 12.32 -21.38
N SER A 38 -54.76 12.57 -20.11
CA SER A 38 -55.30 11.53 -19.22
C SER A 38 -56.74 11.15 -19.58
N THR A 39 -57.02 9.85 -19.69
CA THR A 39 -58.39 9.31 -19.89
C THR A 39 -59.09 8.93 -18.59
N THR A 40 -58.33 8.81 -17.50
CA THR A 40 -58.79 8.45 -16.15
C THR A 40 -57.98 9.23 -15.11
N GLN A 41 -58.59 9.62 -13.99
CA GLN A 41 -57.85 10.25 -12.89
C GLN A 41 -56.87 9.29 -12.19
N THR A 42 -55.69 9.78 -11.81
CA THR A 42 -54.67 8.98 -11.11
C THR A 42 -54.56 9.36 -9.64
N LYS A 43 -54.72 8.38 -8.75
CA LYS A 43 -54.67 8.59 -7.29
C LYS A 43 -53.27 9.02 -6.85
N CYS A 44 -53.21 9.98 -5.93
CA CYS A 44 -51.95 10.48 -5.38
C CYS A 44 -51.31 9.53 -4.37
N PHE A 45 -49.99 9.66 -4.20
CA PHE A 45 -49.23 8.90 -3.21
C PHE A 45 -49.62 9.33 -1.78
N GLU A 46 -49.60 8.41 -0.82
CA GLU A 46 -50.17 8.60 0.54
C GLU A 46 -49.53 9.72 1.37
N LEU A 47 -48.39 10.26 0.92
CA LEU A 47 -47.63 11.34 1.56
C LEU A 47 -47.49 12.60 0.66
N ALA A 48 -48.26 12.69 -0.43
CA ALA A 48 -48.29 13.84 -1.34
C ALA A 48 -49.67 14.51 -1.33
N THR A 49 -49.70 15.85 -1.40
CA THR A 49 -50.96 16.59 -1.50
C THR A 49 -51.38 16.78 -2.95
N CYS A 50 -52.70 16.77 -3.19
CA CYS A 50 -53.30 16.95 -4.50
C CYS A 50 -54.59 17.74 -4.38
N ASP A 51 -54.46 19.04 -4.61
CA ASP A 51 -55.58 19.97 -4.72
C ASP A 51 -56.41 19.66 -5.97
N PRO A 52 -57.72 19.96 -5.99
CA PRO A 52 -58.57 19.71 -7.16
C PRO A 52 -58.03 20.42 -8.41
N GLN A 53 -58.23 19.80 -9.57
CA GLN A 53 -57.72 20.28 -10.87
C GLN A 53 -56.18 20.35 -11.00
N THR A 54 -55.40 19.65 -10.16
CA THR A 54 -53.93 19.62 -10.30
C THR A 54 -53.45 18.70 -11.43
N GLU A 55 -52.44 19.18 -12.19
CA GLU A 55 -51.75 18.37 -13.21
C GLU A 55 -50.83 17.31 -12.59
N ASN A 56 -50.16 17.68 -11.50
CA ASN A 56 -49.07 16.93 -10.89
C ASN A 56 -49.21 16.96 -9.36
N GLN A 57 -48.99 15.81 -8.73
CA GLN A 57 -48.93 15.68 -7.27
C GLN A 57 -47.91 16.63 -6.63
N ASN A 58 -48.27 17.26 -5.53
CA ASN A 58 -47.39 18.13 -4.74
C ASN A 58 -46.63 17.30 -3.70
N ILE A 59 -45.35 17.03 -4.00
CA ILE A 59 -44.48 16.16 -3.19
C ILE A 59 -43.66 17.00 -2.17
N THR A 60 -43.86 18.33 -2.08
CA THR A 60 -42.95 19.25 -1.36
C THR A 60 -42.60 18.84 0.07
N ALA A 61 -43.59 18.43 0.88
CA ALA A 61 -43.35 17.96 2.24
C ALA A 61 -42.51 16.67 2.29
N TYR A 62 -42.86 15.66 1.47
CA TYR A 62 -42.11 14.40 1.39
C TYR A 62 -40.69 14.59 0.87
N GLY A 63 -40.51 15.43 -0.16
CA GLY A 63 -39.20 15.80 -0.70
C GLY A 63 -38.32 16.49 0.34
N ALA A 64 -38.84 17.50 1.03
CA ALA A 64 -38.11 18.19 2.10
C ALA A 64 -37.74 17.25 3.27
N LEU A 65 -38.64 16.34 3.65
CA LEU A 65 -38.39 15.33 4.69
C LEU A 65 -37.30 14.34 4.24
N LEU A 66 -37.31 13.91 2.97
CA LEU A 66 -36.29 13.03 2.40
C LEU A 66 -34.92 13.76 2.28
N VAL A 67 -34.90 15.03 1.87
CA VAL A 67 -33.69 15.89 1.88
C VAL A 67 -33.12 15.99 3.30
N ALA A 68 -33.95 16.35 4.28
CA ALA A 68 -33.54 16.44 5.68
C ALA A 68 -33.06 15.09 6.22
N GLY A 69 -33.72 13.99 5.84
CA GLY A 69 -33.32 12.62 6.17
C GLY A 69 -31.94 12.25 5.60
N ILE A 70 -31.68 12.51 4.31
CA ILE A 70 -30.37 12.27 3.70
C ILE A 70 -29.28 13.12 4.35
N ILE A 71 -29.54 14.42 4.58
CA ILE A 71 -28.57 15.33 5.23
C ILE A 71 -28.29 14.87 6.66
N LEU A 72 -29.32 14.51 7.43
CA LEU A 72 -29.17 14.02 8.80
C LEU A 72 -28.46 12.66 8.84
N ILE A 73 -28.73 11.74 7.91
CA ILE A 73 -28.01 10.46 7.78
C ILE A 73 -26.53 10.72 7.46
N LEU A 74 -26.21 11.61 6.51
CA LEU A 74 -24.83 11.99 6.19
C LEU A 74 -24.14 12.65 7.38
N PHE A 75 -24.83 13.52 8.15
CA PHE A 75 -24.31 14.18 9.34
C PHE A 75 -24.13 13.22 10.53
N VAL A 76 -24.98 12.19 10.67
CA VAL A 76 -24.81 11.10 11.62
C VAL A 76 -23.61 10.22 11.22
N ILE A 77 -23.48 9.85 9.93
CA ILE A 77 -22.31 9.11 9.43
C ILE A 77 -21.01 9.90 9.68
N TYR A 78 -21.01 11.20 9.39
CA TYR A 78 -19.92 12.14 9.69
C TYR A 78 -19.52 12.07 11.17
N ASN A 79 -20.46 12.31 12.10
CA ASN A 79 -20.15 12.43 13.53
C ASN A 79 -19.89 11.07 14.21
N CYS A 80 -20.50 9.99 13.73
CA CYS A 80 -20.38 8.66 14.32
C CYS A 80 -19.19 7.87 13.77
N SER A 81 -18.74 8.05 12.53
CA SER A 81 -17.64 7.27 11.94
C SER A 81 -16.34 7.42 12.76
N ASP A 82 -15.82 8.65 12.89
CA ASP A 82 -14.59 8.93 13.65
C ASP A 82 -14.77 8.69 15.15
N ARG A 83 -15.95 8.96 15.74
CA ARG A 83 -16.24 8.62 17.15
C ARG A 83 -16.21 7.10 17.38
N VAL A 84 -16.76 6.30 16.48
CA VAL A 84 -16.78 4.82 16.60
C VAL A 84 -15.38 4.24 16.39
N LEU A 85 -14.62 4.72 15.41
CA LEU A 85 -13.23 4.30 15.17
C LEU A 85 -12.35 4.61 16.39
N SER A 86 -12.30 5.89 16.81
CA SER A 86 -11.48 6.32 17.95
C SER A 86 -11.91 5.67 19.28
N THR A 87 -13.20 5.41 19.49
CA THR A 87 -13.67 4.68 20.68
C THR A 87 -13.25 3.20 20.65
N ARG A 88 -13.31 2.55 19.49
CA ARG A 88 -12.82 1.17 19.33
C ARG A 88 -11.31 1.06 19.52
N GLU A 89 -10.55 2.07 19.08
CA GLU A 89 -9.10 2.18 19.27
C GLU A 89 -8.74 2.41 20.74
N LYS A 90 -9.37 3.37 21.41
CA LYS A 90 -9.17 3.65 22.85
C LYS A 90 -9.49 2.42 23.74
N ARG A 91 -10.53 1.64 23.42
CA ARG A 91 -10.82 0.37 24.12
C ARG A 91 -9.71 -0.68 23.90
N GLN A 92 -9.14 -0.75 22.70
CA GLN A 92 -8.03 -1.66 22.40
C GLN A 92 -6.74 -1.26 23.10
N ALA A 93 -6.39 0.02 23.13
CA ALA A 93 -5.24 0.55 23.87
C ALA A 93 -5.33 0.19 25.37
N LYS A 94 -6.45 0.48 26.03
CA LYS A 94 -6.67 0.10 27.44
C LYS A 94 -6.52 -1.40 27.70
N SER A 95 -7.06 -2.26 26.81
CA SER A 95 -6.91 -3.72 26.96
C SER A 95 -5.46 -4.20 26.83
N ARG A 96 -4.67 -3.52 26.01
CA ARG A 96 -3.23 -3.79 25.80
C ARG A 96 -2.40 -3.29 26.98
N GLU A 97 -2.68 -2.09 27.49
CA GLU A 97 -2.04 -1.51 28.68
C GLU A 97 -2.26 -2.37 29.93
N ALA A 98 -3.48 -2.89 30.13
CA ALA A 98 -3.77 -3.84 31.20
C ALA A 98 -2.96 -5.14 31.05
N ALA A 99 -2.81 -5.66 29.82
CA ALA A 99 -1.97 -6.82 29.55
C ALA A 99 -0.49 -6.54 29.90
N VAL A 100 0.09 -5.44 29.39
CA VAL A 100 1.47 -5.01 29.69
C VAL A 100 1.69 -4.88 31.20
N ARG A 101 0.76 -4.25 31.93
CA ARG A 101 0.86 -4.06 33.37
C ARG A 101 0.91 -5.40 34.11
N SER A 102 -0.03 -6.30 33.81
CA SER A 102 -0.07 -7.63 34.44
C SER A 102 1.17 -8.48 34.14
N VAL A 103 1.77 -8.35 32.94
CA VAL A 103 3.05 -9.03 32.64
C VAL A 103 4.16 -8.46 33.50
N ARG A 104 4.34 -7.14 33.54
CA ARG A 104 5.38 -6.47 34.36
C ARG A 104 5.27 -6.81 35.84
N GLU A 105 4.05 -6.84 36.38
CA GLU A 105 3.78 -7.22 37.76
C GLU A 105 4.25 -8.67 38.02
N THR A 106 3.92 -9.62 37.15
CA THR A 106 4.41 -11.01 37.27
C THR A 106 5.92 -11.15 37.10
N VAL A 107 6.55 -10.37 36.21
CA VAL A 107 8.01 -10.39 35.99
C VAL A 107 8.75 -9.80 37.20
N GLN A 108 8.27 -8.67 37.74
CA GLN A 108 8.83 -8.08 38.97
C GLN A 108 8.64 -8.99 40.19
N ALA A 109 7.48 -9.62 40.35
CA ALA A 109 7.25 -10.62 41.39
C ALA A 109 8.24 -11.80 41.27
N ARG A 110 8.46 -12.28 40.02
CA ARG A 110 9.41 -13.37 39.74
C ARG A 110 10.87 -12.98 39.94
N GLN A 111 11.25 -11.72 39.70
CA GLN A 111 12.57 -11.18 40.03
C GLN A 111 12.77 -11.08 41.55
N LYS A 112 11.78 -10.56 42.30
CA LYS A 112 11.80 -10.53 43.77
C LYS A 112 11.89 -11.93 44.38
N TRP A 113 11.17 -12.90 43.80
CA TRP A 113 11.24 -14.31 44.23
C TRP A 113 12.62 -14.95 43.96
N LYS A 114 13.23 -14.67 42.79
CA LYS A 114 14.59 -15.11 42.49
C LYS A 114 15.60 -14.54 43.49
N SER A 115 15.62 -13.22 43.71
CA SER A 115 16.57 -12.60 44.63
C SER A 115 16.39 -13.08 46.08
N ALA A 116 15.15 -13.24 46.55
CA ALA A 116 14.86 -13.85 47.85
C ALA A 116 15.40 -15.30 47.95
N LYS A 117 15.19 -16.12 46.91
CA LYS A 117 15.70 -17.50 46.84
C LYS A 117 17.23 -17.56 46.82
N ASP A 118 17.89 -16.64 46.11
CA ASP A 118 19.36 -16.58 46.05
C ASP A 118 19.97 -16.05 47.36
N ILE A 119 19.30 -15.13 48.06
CA ILE A 119 19.68 -14.70 49.42
C ILE A 119 19.53 -15.87 50.40
N ALA A 120 18.42 -16.61 50.36
CA ALA A 120 18.22 -17.80 51.19
C ALA A 120 19.27 -18.88 50.90
N ARG A 121 19.60 -19.12 49.62
CA ARG A 121 20.65 -20.07 49.21
C ARG A 121 22.03 -19.63 49.70
N LYS A 122 22.37 -18.35 49.60
CA LYS A 122 23.63 -17.79 50.15
C LYS A 122 23.74 -18.01 51.66
N ARG A 123 22.69 -17.66 52.42
CA ARG A 123 22.63 -17.92 53.88
C ARG A 123 22.76 -19.40 54.22
N ALA A 124 22.13 -20.29 53.46
CA ALA A 124 22.28 -21.74 53.65
C ALA A 124 23.71 -22.22 53.40
N THR A 125 24.37 -21.77 52.33
CA THR A 125 25.79 -22.10 52.08
C THR A 125 26.74 -21.48 53.10
N GLU A 126 26.40 -20.29 53.63
CA GLU A 126 27.19 -19.60 54.66
C GLU A 126 27.11 -20.35 56.00
N LEU A 127 25.90 -20.72 56.45
CA LEU A 127 25.68 -21.59 57.61
C LEU A 127 26.40 -22.94 57.45
N GLN A 128 26.28 -23.59 56.27
CA GLN A 128 26.98 -24.84 55.98
C GLN A 128 28.51 -24.67 56.04
N SER A 129 29.04 -23.52 55.59
CA SER A 129 30.47 -23.21 55.68
C SER A 129 30.93 -22.97 57.12
N GLN A 130 30.14 -22.27 57.93
CA GLN A 130 30.40 -22.05 59.36
C GLN A 130 30.40 -23.37 60.14
N LEU A 131 29.41 -24.24 59.88
CA LEU A 131 29.35 -25.59 60.46
C LEU A 131 30.52 -26.47 60.02
N SER A 132 30.92 -26.41 58.74
CA SER A 132 32.10 -27.16 58.26
C SER A 132 33.41 -26.68 58.92
N ARG A 133 33.52 -25.39 59.23
CA ARG A 133 34.69 -24.81 59.91
C ARG A 133 34.74 -25.14 61.40
N THR A 134 33.61 -25.29 62.08
CA THR A 134 33.58 -25.68 63.51
C THR A 134 33.79 -27.18 63.74
N PHE A 135 33.38 -28.05 62.80
CA PHE A 135 33.50 -29.51 62.96
C PHE A 135 34.81 -30.16 62.47
N SER A 136 35.75 -29.38 61.90
CA SER A 136 37.03 -29.90 61.38
C SER A 136 38.11 -30.17 62.47
N ARG A 137 37.75 -30.53 63.72
CA ARG A 137 38.72 -30.69 64.83
C ARG A 137 38.51 -31.83 65.84
N LYS A 138 38.09 -33.02 65.37
CA LYS A 138 38.54 -34.32 65.94
C LYS A 138 38.16 -35.47 65.01
N ARG A 139 39.08 -36.42 64.78
CA ARG A 139 38.81 -37.69 64.09
C ARG A 139 39.36 -38.84 64.90
N SER A 140 38.48 -39.57 65.58
CA SER A 140 38.80 -40.80 66.32
C SER A 140 37.60 -41.76 66.25
N VAL A 141 37.71 -42.74 65.35
CA VAL A 141 37.08 -44.08 65.28
C VAL A 141 36.16 -44.41 66.47
N ARG A 142 34.89 -44.80 66.30
CA ARG A 142 34.41 -46.01 65.58
C ARG A 142 32.90 -45.97 65.17
N GLU A 143 32.40 -47.02 64.52
CA GLU A 143 30.97 -47.31 64.24
C GLU A 143 30.12 -47.56 65.53
N GLU A 144 28.78 -47.71 65.56
CA GLU A 144 27.76 -47.97 64.51
C GLU A 144 26.28 -47.60 64.95
N THR A 145 25.32 -47.61 64.00
CA THR A 145 23.84 -47.84 64.13
C THR A 145 22.83 -46.88 64.84
N LYS A 146 21.88 -46.35 64.03
CA LYS A 146 20.38 -46.46 64.10
C LYS A 146 19.45 -45.67 65.10
N ILE A 147 18.48 -44.97 64.49
CA ILE A 147 16.97 -45.03 64.67
C ILE A 147 16.14 -43.96 65.46
N SER A 148 15.12 -43.43 64.74
CA SER A 148 13.76 -42.84 65.04
C SER A 148 13.41 -41.82 66.17
N CYS A 149 13.02 -40.60 65.74
CA CYS A 149 11.64 -40.01 65.65
C CYS A 149 10.58 -40.07 66.79
N SER A 150 10.08 -38.89 67.22
CA SER A 150 8.68 -38.54 67.64
C SER A 150 8.58 -37.00 67.93
N GLN A 151 7.76 -36.16 67.28
CA GLN A 151 6.31 -35.84 67.42
C GLN A 151 5.89 -34.87 68.57
N SER A 152 5.11 -33.82 68.20
CA SER A 152 4.06 -33.06 68.98
C SER A 152 4.45 -32.28 70.28
N THR A 153 3.75 -31.22 70.75
CA THR A 153 2.61 -30.36 70.29
C THR A 153 2.63 -29.01 71.05
N ASP A 154 1.89 -27.96 70.60
CA ASP A 154 0.86 -27.21 71.40
C ASP A 154 0.32 -25.90 70.74
N SER A 155 -0.72 -25.31 71.37
CA SER A 155 -1.63 -24.23 70.94
C SER A 155 -1.08 -22.77 71.10
N SER A 156 -1.76 -21.65 70.77
CA SER A 156 -3.20 -21.33 70.57
C SER A 156 -3.50 -20.08 69.68
N LEU A 157 -4.78 -19.91 69.32
CA LEU A 157 -5.47 -18.73 68.72
C LEU A 157 -5.80 -17.65 69.80
N PRO A 158 -6.53 -16.50 69.57
CA PRO A 158 -7.37 -16.05 68.43
C PRO A 158 -7.14 -14.55 68.02
N PRO A 159 -8.04 -13.80 67.34
CA PRO A 159 -9.23 -14.12 66.52
C PRO A 159 -8.96 -13.75 65.02
N ASP A 160 -9.82 -13.24 64.12
CA ASP A 160 -11.24 -12.80 64.09
C ASP A 160 -11.84 -12.90 62.66
N SER A 161 -13.06 -12.40 62.44
CA SER A 161 -13.90 -12.59 61.25
C SER A 161 -13.91 -11.45 60.21
N SER A 162 -13.99 -11.82 58.93
CA SER A 162 -15.13 -11.49 58.05
C SER A 162 -14.99 -12.21 56.71
N GLU A 163 -16.05 -12.91 56.29
CA GLU A 163 -16.14 -13.53 54.96
C GLU A 163 -16.76 -12.56 53.95
N ASP A 164 -16.29 -12.58 52.71
CA ASP A 164 -17.12 -12.17 51.57
C ASP A 164 -16.75 -13.00 50.33
N ASN A 165 -17.73 -13.68 49.74
CA ASN A 165 -17.49 -14.72 48.73
C ASN A 165 -17.52 -14.17 47.30
N ASN A 166 -16.38 -14.22 46.61
CA ASN A 166 -16.35 -14.15 45.14
C ASN A 166 -15.33 -15.15 44.57
N SER A 167 -15.82 -16.33 44.23
CA SER A 167 -15.05 -17.44 43.66
C SER A 167 -14.79 -17.28 42.16
N GLU A 168 -14.04 -16.23 41.77
CA GLU A 168 -13.38 -16.28 40.46
C GLU A 168 -12.32 -17.39 40.48
N SER A 169 -12.49 -18.37 39.59
CA SER A 169 -11.60 -19.53 39.49
C SER A 169 -10.21 -19.11 39.03
N TYR A 170 -9.27 -19.03 39.98
CA TYR A 170 -7.85 -18.97 39.67
C TYR A 170 -7.40 -20.32 39.08
N ASP A 171 -7.46 -20.44 37.75
CA ASP A 171 -6.76 -21.47 36.99
C ASP A 171 -5.24 -21.31 37.23
N ASP A 172 -4.74 -21.96 38.28
CA ASP A 172 -3.36 -21.89 38.70
C ASP A 172 -2.45 -22.43 37.59
N PHE A 173 -1.69 -21.53 36.98
CA PHE A 173 -0.99 -21.77 35.73
C PHE A 173 0.34 -22.49 35.96
N ASN A 174 0.27 -23.64 36.63
CA ASN A 174 1.41 -24.44 37.09
C ASN A 174 2.35 -24.79 35.94
N ILE A 175 3.46 -24.05 35.87
CA ILE A 175 4.66 -24.42 35.12
C ILE A 175 5.68 -24.92 36.13
N GLU A 176 5.37 -26.08 36.72
CA GLU A 176 6.33 -26.83 37.50
C GLU A 176 7.56 -27.16 36.64
N ILE A 177 8.72 -27.02 37.25
CA ILE A 177 10.00 -27.50 36.73
C ILE A 177 10.48 -28.57 37.73
N GLU A 178 9.78 -29.70 37.73
CA GLU A 178 10.34 -30.93 38.28
C GLU A 178 11.55 -31.37 37.44
N GLY A 179 12.61 -31.78 38.11
CA GLY A 179 13.88 -32.11 37.49
C GLY A 179 13.95 -33.55 36.97
N LYS A 180 13.33 -33.85 35.82
CA LYS A 180 13.72 -34.97 34.92
C LYS A 180 13.07 -34.90 33.53
N ASN A 181 13.76 -35.49 32.55
CA ASN A 181 13.49 -35.44 31.11
C ASN A 181 12.02 -35.69 30.72
N SER A 182 11.27 -34.64 30.36
CA SER A 182 9.96 -34.76 29.68
C SER A 182 9.76 -33.64 28.63
N LYS A 183 9.23 -34.02 27.46
CA LYS A 183 9.22 -33.17 26.25
C LYS A 183 8.03 -32.20 26.21
N LYS A 184 8.19 -30.97 26.72
CA LYS A 184 7.16 -29.91 26.62
C LYS A 184 7.08 -29.36 25.17
N LYS A 185 5.94 -29.61 24.48
CA LYS A 185 5.71 -29.32 23.04
C LYS A 185 5.20 -27.88 22.77
N PRO A 186 5.38 -27.33 21.55
CA PRO A 186 4.92 -25.98 21.16
C PRO A 186 3.41 -25.90 20.85
N HIS A 187 2.55 -26.31 21.79
CA HIS A 187 1.08 -26.25 21.62
C HIS A 187 0.43 -24.97 22.19
N LYS A 188 1.07 -24.27 23.12
CA LYS A 188 0.43 -23.15 23.86
C LYS A 188 -0.03 -21.98 22.97
N ALA A 189 0.69 -21.65 21.89
CA ALA A 189 0.33 -20.53 21.00
C ALA A 189 -0.92 -20.79 20.12
N LYS A 190 -1.41 -22.04 20.02
CA LYS A 190 -2.53 -22.42 19.13
C LYS A 190 -3.92 -22.29 19.76
N HIS A 191 -4.02 -22.24 21.09
CA HIS A 191 -5.29 -22.21 21.84
C HIS A 191 -5.55 -20.85 22.54
N LEU A 192 -4.87 -19.79 22.13
CA LEU A 192 -5.09 -18.43 22.64
C LEU A 192 -6.26 -17.79 21.88
N HIS A 193 -7.43 -17.69 22.53
CA HIS A 193 -8.65 -17.19 21.91
C HIS A 193 -8.89 -15.70 22.19
N THR A 194 -8.60 -15.23 23.41
CA THR A 194 -8.86 -13.83 23.78
C THR A 194 -7.71 -12.92 23.40
N ARG A 195 -8.03 -11.71 22.93
CA ARG A 195 -7.00 -10.73 22.52
C ARG A 195 -6.10 -10.29 23.68
N SER A 196 -6.60 -10.28 24.91
CA SER A 196 -5.84 -9.98 26.13
C SER A 196 -4.81 -11.06 26.45
N GLU A 197 -5.16 -12.34 26.27
CA GLU A 197 -4.22 -13.48 26.40
C GLU A 197 -3.09 -13.37 25.38
N ILE A 198 -3.42 -13.04 24.12
CA ILE A 198 -2.44 -12.85 23.04
C ILE A 198 -1.45 -11.74 23.38
N PHE A 199 -1.90 -10.62 23.94
CA PHE A 199 -1.00 -9.56 24.41
C PHE A 199 -0.17 -9.97 25.63
N ARG A 200 -0.78 -10.65 26.63
CA ARG A 200 -0.04 -11.19 27.79
C ARG A 200 1.07 -12.16 27.36
N TYR A 201 0.79 -13.03 26.37
CA TYR A 201 1.79 -13.90 25.76
C TYR A 201 2.91 -13.10 25.07
N ALA A 202 2.56 -12.17 24.17
CA ALA A 202 3.55 -11.43 23.38
C ALA A 202 4.50 -10.59 24.26
N TYR A 203 3.97 -9.83 25.24
CA TYR A 203 4.81 -9.11 26.19
C TYR A 203 5.55 -10.05 27.14
N GLY A 204 4.93 -11.17 27.51
CA GLY A 204 5.55 -12.21 28.35
C GLY A 204 6.78 -12.85 27.71
N GLU A 205 6.82 -13.05 26.39
CA GLU A 205 8.04 -13.48 25.69
C GLU A 205 9.05 -12.34 25.55
N ILE A 206 8.61 -11.12 25.18
CA ILE A 206 9.51 -9.95 25.04
C ILE A 206 10.25 -9.61 26.35
N GLU A 207 9.59 -9.66 27.50
CA GLU A 207 10.24 -9.38 28.79
C GLU A 207 11.18 -10.53 29.23
N LYS A 208 11.00 -11.77 28.73
CA LYS A 208 12.04 -12.82 28.85
C LYS A 208 13.22 -12.57 27.90
N GLU A 209 12.97 -12.17 26.66
CA GLU A 209 14.01 -11.85 25.67
C GLU A 209 14.95 -10.76 26.22
N LYS A 210 14.39 -9.71 26.86
CA LYS A 210 15.16 -8.68 27.58
C LYS A 210 15.94 -9.24 28.76
N ALA A 211 15.29 -10.00 29.64
CA ALA A 211 15.94 -10.57 30.82
C ALA A 211 17.09 -11.53 30.43
N LEU A 212 17.04 -12.18 29.27
CA LEU A 212 18.15 -12.98 28.75
C LEU A 212 19.30 -12.09 28.22
N GLN A 213 19.00 -10.97 27.57
CA GLN A 213 20.01 -10.00 27.10
C GLN A 213 20.76 -9.33 28.28
N GLU A 214 20.05 -8.93 29.34
CA GLU A 214 20.65 -8.33 30.55
C GLU A 214 21.66 -9.28 31.24
N ASN A 215 21.42 -10.59 31.19
CA ASN A 215 22.28 -11.60 31.81
C ASN A 215 23.47 -12.03 30.91
N SER A 216 23.63 -11.51 29.70
CA SER A 216 24.65 -11.96 28.75
C SER A 216 24.99 -10.91 27.67
N PRO A 217 25.71 -9.82 28.02
CA PRO A 217 26.01 -8.72 27.08
C PRO A 217 26.93 -9.12 25.91
N ASN A 218 27.70 -10.20 26.05
CA ASN A 218 28.74 -10.62 25.09
C ASN A 218 28.39 -11.89 24.28
N LEU A 219 27.20 -12.47 24.46
CA LEU A 219 26.75 -13.67 23.74
C LEU A 219 25.62 -13.32 22.77
N SER A 220 25.60 -13.97 21.60
CA SER A 220 24.55 -13.74 20.61
C SER A 220 23.18 -14.27 21.10
N PHE A 221 22.11 -13.69 20.56
CA PHE A 221 20.72 -14.11 20.79
C PHE A 221 20.53 -15.63 20.65
N SER A 222 21.10 -16.22 19.59
CA SER A 222 21.08 -17.67 19.37
C SER A 222 21.94 -18.44 20.38
N GLY A 223 23.11 -17.92 20.78
CA GLY A 223 24.01 -18.57 21.74
C GLY A 223 23.39 -18.73 23.13
N VAL A 224 22.77 -17.66 23.66
CA VAL A 224 22.11 -17.70 24.98
C VAL A 224 20.89 -18.63 24.97
N ILE A 225 20.08 -18.60 23.89
CA ILE A 225 18.89 -19.42 23.75
C ILE A 225 19.24 -20.91 23.54
N SER A 226 20.34 -21.22 22.83
CA SER A 226 20.80 -22.60 22.61
C SER A 226 21.23 -23.32 23.89
N MET A 227 21.65 -22.59 24.93
CA MET A 227 21.95 -23.17 26.25
C MET A 227 20.69 -23.40 27.11
N GLY A 228 19.54 -22.81 26.75
CA GLY A 228 18.35 -22.76 27.60
C GLY A 228 17.12 -23.51 27.09
N THR A 229 16.94 -23.63 25.77
CA THR A 229 15.67 -24.14 25.19
C THR A 229 15.84 -24.79 23.82
N ASP A 230 15.45 -26.06 23.69
CA ASP A 230 15.28 -26.82 22.42
C ASP A 230 14.13 -26.33 21.52
N SER A 231 13.71 -25.07 21.66
CA SER A 231 12.66 -24.48 20.83
C SER A 231 13.20 -24.25 19.42
N LYS A 232 12.75 -25.08 18.48
CA LYS A 232 12.94 -24.88 17.03
C LYS A 232 12.26 -23.58 16.57
N PHE A 233 12.97 -22.47 16.67
CA PHE A 233 12.66 -21.26 15.92
C PHE A 233 12.70 -21.55 14.42
N ILE A 234 11.97 -20.76 13.64
CA ILE A 234 12.05 -20.82 12.17
C ILE A 234 13.42 -20.25 11.80
N THR A 235 14.40 -21.14 11.60
CA THR A 235 15.75 -20.77 11.15
C THR A 235 15.62 -20.07 9.80
N ARG A 236 15.82 -18.75 9.78
CA ARG A 236 15.79 -17.93 8.55
C ARG A 236 16.79 -18.55 7.56
N PRO A 237 16.40 -18.90 6.32
CA PRO A 237 17.35 -19.47 5.37
C PRO A 237 18.43 -18.42 5.06
N PRO A 238 19.72 -18.68 5.31
CA PRO A 238 20.76 -17.69 5.05
C PRO A 238 20.83 -17.39 3.56
N ILE A 239 21.05 -16.11 3.22
CA ILE A 239 21.25 -15.65 1.84
C ILE A 239 22.64 -15.01 1.74
N GLU A 240 23.56 -15.68 1.05
CA GLU A 240 24.76 -15.08 0.49
C GLU A 240 24.46 -14.60 -0.93
N VAL A 241 24.87 -13.36 -1.24
CA VAL A 241 24.72 -12.74 -2.57
C VAL A 241 26.12 -12.43 -3.09
N ALA A 242 26.60 -13.21 -4.06
CA ALA A 242 27.87 -12.96 -4.72
C ALA A 242 27.63 -12.40 -6.13
N PHE A 243 28.38 -11.37 -6.51
CA PHE A 243 28.30 -10.71 -7.80
C PHE A 243 29.67 -10.77 -8.49
N LYS A 244 29.66 -11.20 -9.75
CA LYS A 244 30.86 -11.34 -10.58
C LYS A 244 30.69 -10.56 -11.87
N ASP A 245 31.64 -9.70 -12.18
CA ASP A 245 31.68 -8.84 -13.37
C ASP A 245 30.43 -7.96 -13.57
N LEU A 246 29.74 -7.59 -12.48
CA LEU A 246 28.45 -6.91 -12.57
C LEU A 246 28.64 -5.53 -13.22
N THR A 247 28.14 -5.42 -14.45
CA THR A 247 28.31 -4.27 -15.34
C THR A 247 26.94 -3.86 -15.86
N LEU A 248 26.69 -2.55 -15.95
CA LEU A 248 25.35 -2.03 -16.20
C LEU A 248 25.41 -0.81 -17.12
N THR A 249 24.82 -0.94 -18.31
CA THR A 249 24.83 0.08 -19.37
C THR A 249 23.44 0.59 -19.67
N LEU A 250 23.31 1.90 -19.88
CA LEU A 250 22.03 2.53 -20.23
C LEU A 250 21.63 2.16 -21.67
N LYS A 251 20.39 1.71 -21.89
CA LYS A 251 19.85 1.51 -23.25
C LYS A 251 19.67 2.89 -23.90
N GLY A 252 20.33 3.11 -25.04
CA GLY A 252 20.41 4.43 -25.70
C GLY A 252 21.86 4.92 -25.76
N GLU A 253 22.30 5.64 -24.73
CA GLU A 253 23.60 6.34 -24.69
C GLU A 253 24.85 5.44 -24.68
N LYS A 254 24.72 4.11 -24.59
CA LYS A 254 25.81 3.13 -24.31
C LYS A 254 26.60 3.37 -22.99
N LYS A 255 26.28 4.42 -22.24
CA LYS A 255 26.95 4.86 -21.02
C LYS A 255 26.94 3.80 -19.93
N HIS A 256 28.12 3.48 -19.40
CA HIS A 256 28.28 2.61 -18.23
C HIS A 256 27.89 3.36 -16.95
N LEU A 257 27.03 2.76 -16.14
CA LEU A 257 26.58 3.26 -14.83
C LEU A 257 27.15 2.45 -13.67
N LEU A 258 27.54 1.20 -13.94
CA LEU A 258 28.37 0.31 -13.11
C LEU A 258 29.29 -0.47 -14.03
N ARG A 259 30.49 -0.83 -13.57
CA ARG A 259 31.46 -1.58 -14.38
C ARG A 259 32.28 -2.54 -13.53
N CYS A 260 32.38 -3.79 -14.00
CA CYS A 260 33.23 -4.85 -13.45
C CYS A 260 33.16 -4.93 -11.92
N VAL A 261 31.94 -4.87 -11.36
CA VAL A 261 31.73 -4.90 -9.91
C VAL A 261 31.79 -6.35 -9.43
N TYR A 262 32.81 -6.66 -8.62
CA TYR A 262 33.04 -7.97 -8.00
C TYR A 262 32.89 -7.87 -6.48
N GLY A 263 32.32 -8.90 -5.86
CA GLY A 263 32.20 -8.97 -4.40
C GLY A 263 31.12 -9.92 -3.92
N LYS A 264 30.84 -9.86 -2.61
CA LYS A 264 29.81 -10.66 -1.96
C LYS A 264 29.27 -10.02 -0.67
N LEU A 265 27.97 -10.16 -0.46
CA LEU A 265 27.27 -9.86 0.79
C LEU A 265 27.03 -11.19 1.50
N SER A 266 27.56 -11.35 2.72
CA SER A 266 27.47 -12.62 3.46
C SER A 266 26.38 -12.57 4.55
N PRO A 267 25.69 -13.69 4.84
CA PRO A 267 24.68 -13.74 5.90
C PRO A 267 25.31 -13.46 7.27
N GLY A 268 24.55 -12.79 8.14
CA GLY A 268 24.96 -12.47 9.51
C GLY A 268 25.88 -11.26 9.67
N ARG A 269 26.01 -10.42 8.63
CA ARG A 269 26.87 -9.23 8.60
C ARG A 269 26.09 -8.01 8.14
N VAL A 270 26.50 -6.82 8.62
CA VAL A 270 26.00 -5.53 8.13
C VAL A 270 27.06 -4.90 7.22
N SER A 271 26.75 -4.84 5.93
CA SER A 271 27.58 -4.22 4.88
C SER A 271 27.12 -2.78 4.61
N ALA A 272 28.05 -1.83 4.71
CA ALA A 272 27.82 -0.43 4.33
C ALA A 272 28.32 -0.15 2.91
N VAL A 273 27.50 0.54 2.10
CA VAL A 273 27.85 0.98 0.74
C VAL A 273 27.95 2.50 0.73
N MET A 274 29.10 3.04 0.36
CA MET A 274 29.37 4.47 0.29
C MET A 274 30.13 4.83 -1.00
N GLY A 275 30.41 6.12 -1.15
CA GLY A 275 31.01 6.71 -2.33
C GLY A 275 30.42 8.10 -2.58
N PRO A 276 31.06 8.92 -3.43
CA PRO A 276 30.63 10.29 -3.68
C PRO A 276 29.27 10.40 -4.39
N SER A 277 28.85 11.66 -4.64
CA SER A 277 27.69 11.90 -5.48
C SER A 277 27.94 11.43 -6.91
N GLY A 278 26.97 10.74 -7.50
CA GLY A 278 27.11 10.12 -8.83
C GLY A 278 27.91 8.80 -8.87
N ALA A 279 28.39 8.26 -7.74
CA ALA A 279 29.14 6.99 -7.69
C ALA A 279 28.32 5.70 -7.97
N GLY A 280 27.05 5.82 -8.37
CA GLY A 280 26.21 4.67 -8.68
C GLY A 280 25.67 3.89 -7.47
N LYS A 281 25.69 4.44 -6.25
CA LYS A 281 25.22 3.79 -5.00
C LYS A 281 23.83 3.12 -5.15
N THR A 282 22.81 3.92 -5.50
CA THR A 282 21.44 3.43 -5.77
C THR A 282 21.35 2.54 -7.02
N THR A 283 22.23 2.76 -8.01
CA THR A 283 22.35 1.92 -9.21
C THR A 283 22.82 0.50 -8.86
N PHE A 284 23.80 0.36 -7.97
CA PHE A 284 24.31 -0.92 -7.46
C PHE A 284 23.22 -1.71 -6.75
N ILE A 285 22.48 -1.08 -5.83
CA ILE A 285 21.29 -1.68 -5.20
C ILE A 285 20.22 -2.05 -6.25
N SER A 286 20.01 -1.21 -7.27
CA SER A 286 19.03 -1.48 -8.34
C SER A 286 19.46 -2.62 -9.28
N ALA A 287 20.77 -2.82 -9.46
CA ALA A 287 21.35 -3.95 -10.18
C ALA A 287 21.12 -5.25 -9.41
N LEU A 288 21.59 -5.31 -8.15
CA LEU A 288 21.43 -6.48 -7.27
C LEU A 288 19.97 -6.92 -7.17
N THR A 289 19.05 -5.98 -6.95
CA THR A 289 17.61 -6.27 -6.79
C THR A 289 16.86 -6.54 -8.10
N GLY A 290 17.52 -6.43 -9.26
CA GLY A 290 16.89 -6.62 -10.58
C GLY A 290 15.82 -5.57 -10.89
N LYS A 291 16.07 -4.30 -10.50
CA LYS A 291 15.18 -3.14 -10.65
C LYS A 291 15.72 -2.06 -11.59
N ALA A 292 16.88 -2.26 -12.20
CA ALA A 292 17.49 -1.34 -13.16
C ALA A 292 16.77 -1.35 -14.54
N ILE A 293 15.55 -0.82 -14.56
CA ILE A 293 14.74 -0.66 -15.77
C ILE A 293 15.47 0.23 -16.79
N GLY A 294 15.40 -0.10 -18.08
CA GLY A 294 16.03 0.68 -19.14
C GLY A 294 17.55 0.50 -19.28
N CYS A 295 18.14 -0.46 -18.57
CA CYS A 295 19.56 -0.81 -18.69
C CYS A 295 19.73 -2.24 -19.21
N ASN A 296 20.88 -2.50 -19.84
CA ASN A 296 21.39 -3.85 -20.03
C ASN A 296 22.31 -4.19 -18.84
N MET A 297 22.18 -5.40 -18.30
CA MET A 297 23.04 -5.91 -17.23
C MET A 297 23.86 -7.08 -17.77
N SER A 298 25.17 -7.04 -17.55
CA SER A 298 26.11 -8.13 -17.80
C SER A 298 26.85 -8.53 -16.51
N GLY A 299 27.56 -9.65 -16.57
CA GLY A 299 28.06 -10.34 -15.39
C GLY A 299 27.06 -11.37 -14.83
N VAL A 300 27.39 -11.95 -13.68
CA VAL A 300 26.64 -13.07 -13.06
C VAL A 300 26.31 -12.75 -11.60
N LEU A 301 25.03 -12.81 -11.26
CA LEU A 301 24.53 -12.75 -9.89
C LEU A 301 24.29 -14.17 -9.35
N LEU A 302 24.90 -14.49 -8.22
CA LEU A 302 24.85 -15.79 -7.56
C LEU A 302 24.18 -15.65 -6.19
N ILE A 303 23.13 -16.43 -5.95
CA ILE A 303 22.42 -16.51 -4.67
C ILE A 303 22.69 -17.90 -4.09
N ASN A 304 23.34 -17.96 -2.92
CA ASN A 304 23.85 -19.21 -2.32
C ASN A 304 24.61 -20.10 -3.33
N GLY A 305 25.50 -19.48 -4.12
CA GLY A 305 26.32 -20.13 -5.14
C GLY A 305 25.60 -20.52 -6.44
N LYS A 306 24.29 -20.26 -6.59
CA LYS A 306 23.50 -20.61 -7.78
C LYS A 306 23.14 -19.36 -8.59
N VAL A 307 23.21 -19.44 -9.92
CA VAL A 307 22.73 -18.37 -10.81
C VAL A 307 21.22 -18.26 -10.66
N ALA A 308 20.73 -17.17 -10.08
CA ALA A 308 19.31 -16.96 -9.81
C ALA A 308 18.98 -15.47 -9.70
N ALA A 309 17.85 -15.07 -10.29
CA ALA A 309 17.41 -13.67 -10.25
C ALA A 309 16.74 -13.35 -8.90
N MET A 310 17.02 -12.18 -8.31
CA MET A 310 16.51 -11.84 -6.97
C MET A 310 14.98 -11.80 -6.88
N GLN A 311 14.25 -11.53 -7.97
CA GLN A 311 12.78 -11.50 -7.94
C GLN A 311 12.19 -12.88 -7.59
N SER A 312 12.92 -13.97 -7.83
CA SER A 312 12.56 -15.35 -7.41
C SER A 312 12.54 -15.56 -5.90
N TYR A 313 13.11 -14.62 -5.13
CA TYR A 313 13.21 -14.67 -3.67
C TYR A 313 12.46 -13.52 -2.97
N LYS A 314 11.62 -12.75 -3.70
CA LYS A 314 10.92 -11.54 -3.22
C LYS A 314 10.11 -11.68 -1.92
N LYS A 315 9.74 -12.90 -1.52
CA LYS A 315 9.05 -13.19 -0.25
C LYS A 315 9.95 -13.23 0.98
N ILE A 316 11.28 -13.30 0.82
CA ILE A 316 12.29 -13.35 1.90
C ILE A 316 13.35 -12.25 1.80
N ILE A 317 13.26 -11.39 0.77
CA ILE A 317 14.08 -10.17 0.63
C ILE A 317 13.23 -8.95 1.02
N GLY A 318 13.72 -8.16 1.96
CA GLY A 318 13.18 -6.84 2.30
C GLY A 318 13.90 -5.73 1.53
N PHE A 319 13.18 -4.71 1.10
CA PHE A 319 13.75 -3.56 0.39
C PHE A 319 13.15 -2.23 0.87
N VAL A 320 13.99 -1.40 1.49
CA VAL A 320 13.63 -0.05 1.95
C VAL A 320 14.10 0.96 0.90
N PRO A 321 13.21 1.61 0.14
CA PRO A 321 13.58 2.71 -0.77
C PRO A 321 13.99 3.97 0.01
N GLN A 322 14.69 4.87 -0.68
CA GLN A 322 15.04 6.20 -0.18
C GLN A 322 13.77 6.97 0.29
N ASP A 323 12.69 6.90 -0.49
CA ASP A 323 11.39 7.54 -0.21
C ASP A 323 10.58 6.87 0.91
N ASP A 324 9.92 7.70 1.73
CA ASP A 324 9.02 7.28 2.81
C ASP A 324 7.61 6.88 2.33
N ILE A 325 7.53 5.88 1.45
CA ILE A 325 6.25 5.36 0.93
C ILE A 325 5.54 4.54 2.03
N VAL A 326 4.73 5.22 2.86
CA VAL A 326 3.94 4.68 3.99
C VAL A 326 2.51 5.23 3.93
N HIS A 327 1.49 4.51 4.41
CA HIS A 327 0.10 5.00 4.39
C HIS A 327 -0.15 6.02 5.51
N GLY A 328 -0.24 7.30 5.14
CA GLY A 328 -0.49 8.42 6.07
C GLY A 328 -1.83 8.35 6.81
N ASN A 329 -2.87 7.86 6.16
CA ASN A 329 -4.24 7.70 6.72
C ASN A 329 -4.35 6.51 7.70
N LEU A 330 -3.26 5.81 8.00
CA LEU A 330 -3.18 4.68 8.92
C LEU A 330 -2.22 4.98 10.09
N THR A 331 -2.41 4.29 11.22
CA THR A 331 -1.50 4.39 12.37
C THR A 331 -0.20 3.62 12.13
N VAL A 332 0.82 3.88 12.95
CA VAL A 332 2.08 3.11 12.91
C VAL A 332 1.82 1.61 13.13
N GLN A 333 1.01 1.24 14.13
CA GLN A 333 0.63 -0.17 14.33
C GLN A 333 -0.13 -0.73 13.12
N GLU A 334 -1.07 0.01 12.52
CA GLU A 334 -1.87 -0.48 11.40
C GLU A 334 -1.04 -0.79 10.16
N ASN A 335 -0.09 0.10 9.82
CA ASN A 335 0.87 -0.10 8.73
C ASN A 335 1.68 -1.39 8.94
N LEU A 336 2.30 -1.53 10.12
CA LEU A 336 3.14 -2.69 10.46
C LEU A 336 2.33 -3.98 10.52
N TRP A 337 1.18 -3.98 11.20
CA TRP A 337 0.28 -5.13 11.32
C TRP A 337 -0.26 -5.61 9.96
N PHE A 338 -0.53 -4.69 9.03
CA PHE A 338 -0.92 -5.06 7.67
C PHE A 338 0.22 -5.76 6.92
N SER A 339 1.44 -5.21 6.95
CA SER A 339 2.62 -5.85 6.35
C SER A 339 2.86 -7.24 6.95
N ALA A 340 2.76 -7.36 8.28
CA ALA A 340 2.90 -8.61 9.02
C ALA A 340 1.95 -9.70 8.50
N ILE A 341 0.65 -9.42 8.47
CA ILE A 341 -0.34 -10.44 8.11
C ILE A 341 -0.11 -10.94 6.69
N CYS A 342 0.13 -10.03 5.73
CA CYS A 342 0.26 -10.33 4.32
C CYS A 342 1.60 -10.98 3.92
N ARG A 343 2.68 -10.76 4.68
CA ARG A 343 4.03 -11.27 4.35
C ARG A 343 4.51 -12.40 5.27
N LEU A 344 4.07 -12.48 6.54
CA LEU A 344 4.42 -13.59 7.45
C LEU A 344 3.76 -14.91 6.99
N PRO A 345 4.37 -16.09 7.29
CA PRO A 345 3.88 -17.37 6.81
C PRO A 345 2.39 -17.62 7.09
N ALA A 346 1.68 -18.23 6.15
CA ALA A 346 0.25 -18.50 6.25
C ALA A 346 -0.11 -19.35 7.49
N LYS A 347 0.75 -20.35 7.78
CA LYS A 347 0.62 -21.30 8.89
C LYS A 347 0.99 -20.75 10.28
N LEU A 348 1.57 -19.55 10.36
CA LEU A 348 2.00 -18.94 11.62
C LEU A 348 0.77 -18.44 12.43
N PRO A 349 0.58 -18.85 13.71
CA PRO A 349 -0.59 -18.49 14.49
C PRO A 349 -0.64 -16.99 14.80
N LYS A 350 -1.86 -16.49 15.06
CA LYS A 350 -2.13 -15.06 15.28
C LYS A 350 -1.33 -14.47 16.46
N ALA A 351 -1.04 -15.26 17.50
CA ALA A 351 -0.27 -14.82 18.65
C ALA A 351 1.20 -14.52 18.28
N GLU A 352 1.83 -15.40 17.51
CA GLU A 352 3.20 -15.20 17.00
C GLU A 352 3.25 -14.03 16.00
N LYS A 353 2.23 -13.86 15.15
CA LYS A 353 2.11 -12.65 14.29
C LYS A 353 2.00 -11.35 15.07
N VAL A 354 1.41 -11.36 16.28
CA VAL A 354 1.42 -10.18 17.18
C VAL A 354 2.81 -10.01 17.79
N LEU A 355 3.44 -11.07 18.31
CA LEU A 355 4.78 -11.03 18.90
C LEU A 355 5.82 -10.38 17.96
N VAL A 356 5.87 -10.77 16.67
CA VAL A 356 6.79 -10.16 15.68
C VAL A 356 6.56 -8.65 15.55
N VAL A 357 5.30 -8.21 15.49
CA VAL A 357 4.98 -6.77 15.36
C VAL A 357 5.30 -6.00 16.64
N GLU A 358 5.04 -6.57 17.82
CA GLU A 358 5.46 -5.98 19.10
C GLU A 358 7.00 -5.85 19.19
N ARG A 359 7.74 -6.91 18.82
CA ARG A 359 9.21 -6.91 18.81
C ARG A 359 9.77 -5.84 17.87
N VAL A 360 9.21 -5.67 16.67
CA VAL A 360 9.72 -4.62 15.74
C VAL A 360 9.34 -3.21 16.20
N ILE A 361 8.12 -2.97 16.71
CA ILE A 361 7.72 -1.66 17.28
C ILE A 361 8.65 -1.28 18.44
N GLU A 362 9.07 -2.24 19.26
CA GLU A 362 10.03 -1.99 20.34
C GLU A 362 11.48 -1.82 19.83
N SER A 363 11.95 -2.71 18.96
CA SER A 363 13.35 -2.69 18.49
C SER A 363 13.74 -1.37 17.82
N LEU A 364 12.79 -0.72 17.13
CA LEU A 364 12.92 0.57 16.47
C LEU A 364 12.54 1.77 17.37
N GLY A 365 12.12 1.55 18.61
CA GLY A 365 11.71 2.61 19.54
C GLY A 365 10.47 3.40 19.09
N LEU A 366 9.47 2.71 18.54
CA LEU A 366 8.23 3.30 17.99
C LEU A 366 7.03 3.27 18.97
N GLN A 367 7.18 2.67 20.16
CA GLN A 367 6.07 2.47 21.13
C GLN A 367 5.30 3.77 21.43
N ASN A 368 5.98 4.90 21.61
CA ASN A 368 5.36 6.19 21.97
C ASN A 368 4.49 6.80 20.85
N VAL A 369 4.67 6.39 19.59
CA VAL A 369 3.93 6.90 18.41
C VAL A 369 3.11 5.82 17.70
N ARG A 370 2.99 4.66 18.35
CA ARG A 370 2.37 3.44 17.83
C ARG A 370 0.93 3.62 17.34
N ASP A 371 0.10 4.24 18.16
CA ASP A 371 -1.32 4.45 17.86
C ASP A 371 -1.57 5.80 17.17
N SER A 372 -0.52 6.59 16.93
CA SER A 372 -0.57 7.83 16.17
C SER A 372 -0.70 7.56 14.67
N LEU A 373 -1.45 8.41 13.97
CA LEU A 373 -1.49 8.43 12.50
C LEU A 373 -0.12 8.83 11.93
N VAL A 374 0.32 8.16 10.86
CA VAL A 374 1.59 8.50 10.20
C VAL A 374 1.53 9.90 9.60
N GLY A 375 0.38 10.31 9.06
CA GLY A 375 0.15 11.62 8.45
C GLY A 375 0.57 11.69 6.98
N THR A 376 0.06 12.71 6.29
CA THR A 376 0.39 13.07 4.91
C THR A 376 1.14 14.41 4.89
N VAL A 377 1.49 14.93 3.72
CA VAL A 377 2.05 16.30 3.59
C VAL A 377 1.03 17.35 4.06
N GLU A 378 -0.26 17.12 3.78
CA GLU A 378 -1.37 17.98 4.19
C GLU A 378 -1.77 17.80 5.67
N LYS A 379 -1.78 16.55 6.15
CA LYS A 379 -2.24 16.20 7.50
C LYS A 379 -1.07 15.78 8.38
N ARG A 380 -0.58 16.71 9.21
CA ARG A 380 0.49 16.49 10.19
C ARG A 380 0.29 15.21 11.01
N GLY A 381 1.32 14.37 11.06
CA GLY A 381 1.38 13.15 11.86
C GLY A 381 2.69 13.02 12.64
N ILE A 382 3.37 11.88 12.50
CA ILE A 382 4.66 11.59 13.16
C ILE A 382 5.83 12.37 12.51
N SER A 383 6.98 12.45 13.18
CA SER A 383 8.16 13.13 12.63
C SER A 383 8.83 12.35 11.48
N GLY A 384 9.64 13.03 10.65
CA GLY A 384 10.36 12.40 9.53
C GLY A 384 11.21 11.20 9.96
N GLY A 385 12.10 11.37 10.95
CA GLY A 385 12.90 10.27 11.50
C GLY A 385 12.12 9.18 12.26
N GLN A 386 10.85 9.42 12.61
CA GLN A 386 9.92 8.36 13.04
C GLN A 386 9.33 7.63 11.83
N ARG A 387 8.86 8.36 10.81
CA ARG A 387 8.31 7.79 9.56
C ARG A 387 9.34 6.95 8.81
N LYS A 388 10.60 7.38 8.72
CA LYS A 388 11.71 6.61 8.16
C LYS A 388 11.98 5.31 8.94
N ARG A 389 11.82 5.32 10.28
CA ARG A 389 11.84 4.08 11.08
C ARG A 389 10.62 3.18 10.82
N VAL A 390 9.42 3.73 10.60
CA VAL A 390 8.25 2.94 10.17
C VAL A 390 8.47 2.34 8.77
N ASN A 391 9.08 3.09 7.86
CA ASN A 391 9.46 2.67 6.51
C ASN A 391 10.41 1.45 6.54
N VAL A 392 11.41 1.44 7.42
CA VAL A 392 12.24 0.25 7.68
C VAL A 392 11.44 -0.88 8.36
N GLY A 393 10.60 -0.54 9.35
CA GLY A 393 9.78 -1.50 10.08
C GLY A 393 8.84 -2.32 9.20
N LEU A 394 8.29 -1.73 8.12
CA LEU A 394 7.47 -2.43 7.12
C LEU A 394 8.19 -3.62 6.47
N GLU A 395 9.52 -3.54 6.34
CA GLU A 395 10.38 -4.59 5.77
C GLU A 395 10.99 -5.50 6.85
N MET A 396 11.24 -5.02 8.07
CA MET A 396 11.68 -5.88 9.18
C MET A 396 10.57 -6.85 9.64
N VAL A 397 9.32 -6.37 9.71
CA VAL A 397 8.16 -7.14 10.20
C VAL A 397 7.85 -8.40 9.38
N MET A 398 8.40 -8.53 8.17
CA MET A 398 8.29 -9.77 7.40
C MET A 398 9.37 -10.81 7.74
N GLU A 399 10.23 -10.60 8.73
CA GLU A 399 11.36 -11.50 9.04
C GLU A 399 12.17 -11.86 7.77
N PRO A 400 12.84 -10.86 7.15
CA PRO A 400 13.63 -11.08 5.94
C PRO A 400 14.91 -11.87 6.25
N SER A 401 15.45 -12.52 5.22
CA SER A 401 16.77 -13.17 5.23
C SER A 401 17.85 -12.32 4.58
N LEU A 402 17.45 -11.40 3.70
CA LEU A 402 18.26 -10.33 3.15
C LEU A 402 17.47 -9.03 3.25
N LEU A 403 18.05 -7.98 3.84
CA LEU A 403 17.44 -6.66 3.96
C LEU A 403 18.35 -5.62 3.29
N ILE A 404 17.84 -4.99 2.24
CA ILE A 404 18.55 -3.94 1.51
C ILE A 404 17.89 -2.59 1.83
N LEU A 405 18.69 -1.59 2.23
CA LEU A 405 18.21 -0.27 2.61
C LEU A 405 18.94 0.83 1.84
N ASP A 406 18.17 1.76 1.26
CA ASP A 406 18.68 2.93 0.55
C ASP A 406 18.55 4.18 1.43
N GLU A 407 19.69 4.74 1.85
CA GLU A 407 19.83 5.88 2.78
C GLU A 407 18.87 5.90 4.00
N PRO A 408 18.82 4.84 4.84
CA PRO A 408 17.87 4.75 5.94
C PRO A 408 18.14 5.69 7.12
N THR A 409 19.34 6.28 7.19
CA THR A 409 19.72 7.29 8.20
C THR A 409 19.53 8.73 7.72
N SER A 410 19.19 8.96 6.44
CA SER A 410 18.93 10.30 5.93
C SER A 410 17.69 10.90 6.63
N GLY A 411 17.84 12.10 7.19
CA GLY A 411 16.80 12.76 8.00
C GLY A 411 16.62 12.22 9.43
N LEU A 412 17.55 11.42 9.95
CA LEU A 412 17.59 11.02 11.37
C LEU A 412 18.67 11.80 12.12
N ASP A 413 18.43 12.04 13.41
CA ASP A 413 19.47 12.45 14.34
C ASP A 413 20.46 11.29 14.64
N SER A 414 21.63 11.63 15.19
CA SER A 414 22.70 10.65 15.48
C SER A 414 22.25 9.56 16.47
N ALA A 415 21.39 9.85 17.43
CA ALA A 415 20.94 8.88 18.44
C ALA A 415 19.87 7.93 17.85
N SER A 416 18.91 8.44 17.07
CA SER A 416 17.97 7.61 16.29
C SER A 416 18.72 6.73 15.28
N SER A 417 19.78 7.25 14.64
CA SER A 417 20.59 6.49 13.69
C SER A 417 21.35 5.34 14.35
N GLN A 418 21.96 5.58 15.52
CA GLN A 418 22.57 4.51 16.32
C GLN A 418 21.52 3.50 16.82
N LEU A 419 20.34 3.95 17.28
CA LEU A 419 19.25 3.05 17.70
C LEU A 419 18.79 2.15 16.53
N LEU A 420 18.62 2.72 15.33
CA LEU A 420 18.28 1.98 14.12
C LEU A 420 19.36 0.95 13.78
N LEU A 421 20.64 1.31 13.81
CA LEU A 421 21.72 0.36 13.52
C LEU A 421 21.86 -0.71 14.62
N ARG A 422 21.55 -0.41 15.89
CA ARG A 422 21.41 -1.42 16.96
C ARG A 422 20.22 -2.35 16.75
N ALA A 423 19.16 -1.92 16.07
CA ALA A 423 18.07 -2.81 15.66
C ALA A 423 18.51 -3.72 14.48
N LEU A 424 19.10 -3.14 13.43
CA LEU A 424 19.59 -3.90 12.28
C LEU A 424 20.69 -4.91 12.67
N ARG A 425 21.65 -4.52 13.52
CA ARG A 425 22.72 -5.43 14.00
C ARG A 425 22.17 -6.59 14.85
N ARG A 426 21.02 -6.45 15.50
CA ARG A 426 20.33 -7.58 16.16
C ARG A 426 19.73 -8.56 15.16
N GLU A 427 19.05 -8.07 14.12
CA GLU A 427 18.57 -8.92 13.01
C GLU A 427 19.75 -9.65 12.32
N ALA A 428 20.88 -8.97 12.11
CA ALA A 428 22.09 -9.60 11.55
C ALA A 428 22.60 -10.76 12.45
N LEU A 429 22.59 -10.61 13.78
CA LEU A 429 22.93 -11.70 14.71
C LEU A 429 21.94 -12.88 14.69
N GLU A 430 20.76 -12.74 14.08
CA GLU A 430 19.82 -13.84 13.76
C GLU A 430 20.07 -14.48 12.38
N GLY A 431 21.17 -14.13 11.70
CA GLY A 431 21.58 -14.69 10.40
C GLY A 431 21.13 -13.89 9.18
N VAL A 432 20.50 -12.71 9.38
CA VAL A 432 20.09 -11.83 8.28
C VAL A 432 21.31 -11.22 7.59
N ASN A 433 21.30 -11.16 6.26
CA ASN A 433 22.24 -10.38 5.46
C ASN A 433 21.71 -8.94 5.34
N ILE A 434 22.50 -7.92 5.70
CA ILE A 434 22.04 -6.52 5.67
C ILE A 434 22.98 -5.67 4.83
N CYS A 435 22.45 -5.01 3.81
CA CYS A 435 23.19 -4.11 2.92
C CYS A 435 22.56 -2.71 2.97
N MET A 436 23.37 -1.69 3.26
CA MET A 436 22.88 -0.35 3.56
C MET A 436 23.68 0.73 2.80
N VAL A 437 23.03 1.43 1.87
CA VAL A 437 23.62 2.63 1.25
C VAL A 437 23.58 3.80 2.22
N LEU A 438 24.68 4.54 2.30
CA LEU A 438 24.88 5.68 3.18
C LEU A 438 25.50 6.86 2.43
N HIS A 439 25.18 8.07 2.89
CA HIS A 439 25.73 9.31 2.36
C HIS A 439 27.00 9.72 3.12
N GLN A 440 26.85 10.10 4.40
CA GLN A 440 27.93 10.45 5.34
C GLN A 440 27.59 9.89 6.74
N PRO A 441 28.37 8.93 7.28
CA PRO A 441 28.17 8.38 8.63
C PRO A 441 29.00 9.14 9.68
N SER A 442 28.56 9.19 10.93
CA SER A 442 29.49 9.53 12.02
C SER A 442 30.44 8.37 12.31
N TYR A 443 31.66 8.65 12.78
CA TYR A 443 32.67 7.63 13.13
C TYR A 443 32.13 6.50 14.03
N ALA A 444 31.33 6.87 15.04
CA ALA A 444 30.68 5.92 15.95
C ALA A 444 29.63 5.02 15.27
N LEU A 445 29.06 5.44 14.13
CA LEU A 445 28.19 4.63 13.29
C LEU A 445 29.02 3.76 12.31
N PHE A 446 30.10 4.30 11.75
CA PHE A 446 31.01 3.59 10.84
C PHE A 446 31.61 2.33 11.51
N ASN A 447 32.10 2.46 12.74
CA ASN A 447 32.66 1.36 13.53
C ASN A 447 31.64 0.28 13.95
N MET A 448 30.35 0.44 13.64
CA MET A 448 29.30 -0.57 13.89
C MET A 448 29.00 -1.48 12.68
N PHE A 449 29.61 -1.24 11.52
CA PHE A 449 29.50 -2.12 10.35
C PHE A 449 30.53 -3.24 10.39
N ASP A 450 30.23 -4.34 9.70
CA ASP A 450 31.14 -5.49 9.60
C ASP A 450 31.92 -5.46 8.28
N ASP A 451 31.28 -5.04 7.18
CA ASP A 451 31.88 -4.86 5.86
C ASP A 451 31.64 -3.45 5.29
N PHE A 452 32.55 -3.01 4.43
CA PHE A 452 32.51 -1.73 3.71
C PHE A 452 32.67 -1.97 2.20
N ILE A 453 31.86 -1.27 1.40
CA ILE A 453 31.93 -1.20 -0.06
C ILE A 453 32.05 0.28 -0.42
N LEU A 454 33.17 0.67 -1.01
CA LEU A 454 33.43 2.03 -1.48
C LEU A 454 33.38 2.06 -3.01
N LEU A 455 32.46 2.85 -3.55
CA LEU A 455 32.28 3.06 -4.99
C LEU A 455 32.87 4.42 -5.41
N ALA A 456 33.46 4.48 -6.61
CA ALA A 456 33.89 5.72 -7.25
C ALA A 456 32.93 6.20 -8.35
N LYS A 457 33.12 7.45 -8.82
CA LYS A 457 32.45 8.00 -10.01
C LYS A 457 32.68 7.05 -11.21
N GLY A 458 31.62 6.74 -11.95
CA GLY A 458 31.62 5.67 -12.98
C GLY A 458 31.17 4.28 -12.49
N GLY A 459 30.88 4.12 -11.19
CA GLY A 459 30.33 2.88 -10.65
C GLY A 459 31.35 1.74 -10.56
N LEU A 460 32.57 2.08 -10.16
CA LEU A 460 33.73 1.21 -9.98
C LEU A 460 33.97 0.97 -8.48
N VAL A 461 34.49 -0.20 -8.10
CA VAL A 461 34.84 -0.50 -6.69
C VAL A 461 36.27 -0.04 -6.39
N VAL A 462 36.44 0.70 -5.29
CA VAL A 462 37.74 1.13 -4.74
C VAL A 462 38.16 0.27 -3.55
N TYR A 463 37.17 -0.24 -2.79
CA TYR A 463 37.38 -1.17 -1.69
C TYR A 463 36.13 -2.03 -1.48
N HIS A 464 36.31 -3.31 -1.20
CA HIS A 464 35.27 -4.20 -0.67
C HIS A 464 35.87 -5.18 0.33
N GLY A 465 35.51 -5.07 1.61
CA GLY A 465 36.06 -5.91 2.67
C GLY A 465 35.68 -5.47 4.08
N PRO A 466 36.27 -6.06 5.13
CA PRO A 466 35.94 -5.73 6.52
C PRO A 466 36.33 -4.28 6.89
N VAL A 467 35.49 -3.59 7.67
CA VAL A 467 35.71 -2.17 8.04
C VAL A 467 37.07 -1.93 8.70
N LYS A 468 37.50 -2.85 9.57
CA LYS A 468 38.77 -2.75 10.30
C LYS A 468 40.02 -2.78 9.41
N LYS A 469 39.89 -3.22 8.15
CA LYS A 469 40.98 -3.34 7.18
C LYS A 469 41.03 -2.21 6.14
N VAL A 470 40.10 -1.26 6.23
CA VAL A 470 40.04 -0.13 5.29
C VAL A 470 41.27 0.75 5.46
N GLU A 471 41.59 1.15 6.70
CA GLU A 471 42.76 1.95 7.03
C GLU A 471 44.08 1.20 6.73
N GLU A 472 44.14 -0.11 7.00
CA GLU A 472 45.28 -0.98 6.62
C GLU A 472 45.54 -0.95 5.10
N TYR A 473 44.49 -1.07 4.28
CA TYR A 473 44.58 -1.07 2.82
C TYR A 473 45.01 0.29 2.26
N PHE A 474 44.42 1.39 2.72
CA PHE A 474 44.79 2.72 2.25
C PHE A 474 46.21 3.12 2.70
N ALA A 475 46.62 2.78 3.92
CA ALA A 475 48.01 2.94 4.36
C ALA A 475 48.99 2.15 3.47
N GLY A 476 48.61 0.96 3.01
CA GLY A 476 49.37 0.18 2.03
C GLY A 476 49.51 0.82 0.64
N LEU A 477 48.71 1.85 0.34
CA LEU A 477 48.82 2.70 -0.86
C LEU A 477 49.56 4.03 -0.57
N GLY A 478 50.09 4.23 0.64
CA GLY A 478 50.67 5.49 1.13
C GLY A 478 49.65 6.51 1.64
N ILE A 479 48.37 6.15 1.73
CA ILE A 479 47.26 7.05 2.02
C ILE A 479 46.87 6.92 3.51
N HIS A 480 47.41 7.82 4.34
CA HIS A 480 47.16 7.84 5.77
C HIS A 480 46.07 8.88 6.14
N VAL A 481 45.02 8.44 6.83
CA VAL A 481 43.97 9.33 7.35
C VAL A 481 44.56 10.21 8.47
N PRO A 482 44.43 11.55 8.42
CA PRO A 482 44.94 12.43 9.47
C PRO A 482 44.21 12.23 10.81
N GLU A 483 44.92 12.43 11.91
CA GLU A 483 44.31 12.40 13.25
C GLU A 483 43.13 13.39 13.35
N ARG A 484 42.03 12.93 13.96
CA ARG A 484 40.77 13.67 14.20
C ARG A 484 39.90 13.91 12.97
N VAL A 485 40.29 13.45 11.77
CA VAL A 485 39.38 13.37 10.61
C VAL A 485 38.55 12.08 10.69
N ASN A 486 37.33 12.10 10.14
CA ASN A 486 36.45 10.92 10.07
C ASN A 486 36.82 10.08 8.82
N PRO A 487 37.37 8.85 8.95
CA PRO A 487 37.83 8.05 7.81
C PRO A 487 36.85 7.91 6.64
N PRO A 488 35.54 7.60 6.83
CA PRO A 488 34.61 7.49 5.71
C PRO A 488 34.38 8.79 4.94
N ASP A 489 34.49 9.95 5.59
CA ASP A 489 34.37 11.24 4.91
C ASP A 489 35.66 11.54 4.12
N TYR A 490 36.83 11.31 4.74
CA TYR A 490 38.15 11.39 4.09
C TYR A 490 38.22 10.54 2.80
N PHE A 491 37.75 9.29 2.84
CA PHE A 491 37.71 8.43 1.66
C PHE A 491 36.70 8.88 0.59
N ILE A 492 35.72 9.72 0.92
CA ILE A 492 34.80 10.33 -0.06
C ILE A 492 35.44 11.60 -0.66
N ASP A 493 36.00 12.48 0.15
CA ASP A 493 36.64 13.73 -0.30
C ASP A 493 37.85 13.46 -1.23
N LEU A 494 38.61 12.40 -0.92
CA LEU A 494 39.65 11.82 -1.78
C LEU A 494 39.13 11.39 -3.16
N LEU A 495 37.94 10.77 -3.23
CA LEU A 495 37.31 10.32 -4.48
C LEU A 495 36.52 11.41 -5.21
N GLU A 496 36.24 12.54 -4.55
CA GLU A 496 35.77 13.76 -5.19
C GLU A 496 36.93 14.60 -5.76
N GLY A 497 38.16 14.38 -5.27
CA GLY A 497 39.35 15.15 -5.63
C GLY A 497 39.46 16.48 -4.88
N ILE A 498 38.80 16.60 -3.73
CA ILE A 498 38.81 17.78 -2.87
C ILE A 498 40.14 17.83 -2.12
N GLU A 499 40.50 16.73 -1.47
CA GLU A 499 41.86 16.53 -0.97
C GLU A 499 42.80 16.14 -2.10
N LYS A 500 43.97 16.79 -2.13
CA LYS A 500 45.07 16.44 -3.03
C LYS A 500 46.05 15.58 -2.26
N LEU A 501 46.22 14.34 -2.72
CA LEU A 501 47.35 13.49 -2.33
C LEU A 501 48.66 14.26 -2.55
N SER A 502 49.63 14.09 -1.65
CA SER A 502 50.95 14.71 -1.81
C SER A 502 51.62 14.21 -3.10
N PRO A 503 52.34 15.09 -3.83
CA PRO A 503 52.87 14.76 -5.15
C PRO A 503 53.84 13.57 -5.13
N ASP A 504 54.49 13.33 -3.99
CA ASP A 504 55.51 12.29 -3.80
C ASP A 504 54.95 10.86 -3.86
N ILE A 505 53.65 10.66 -3.66
CA ILE A 505 53.03 9.31 -3.64
C ILE A 505 52.72 8.79 -5.06
N GLY A 506 52.66 9.67 -6.07
CA GLY A 506 52.44 9.27 -7.48
C GLY A 506 51.13 8.51 -7.73
N VAL A 507 50.07 8.80 -6.97
CA VAL A 507 48.74 8.17 -7.10
C VAL A 507 47.70 9.21 -7.49
N ASN A 508 46.97 8.99 -8.58
CA ASN A 508 45.76 9.76 -8.87
C ASN A 508 44.55 9.08 -8.20
N TYR A 509 43.58 9.86 -7.70
CA TYR A 509 42.33 9.29 -7.18
C TYR A 509 41.57 8.46 -8.24
N LYS A 510 41.80 8.76 -9.53
CA LYS A 510 41.29 8.01 -10.68
C LYS A 510 41.87 6.59 -10.80
N ASP A 511 43.06 6.34 -10.26
CA ASP A 511 43.76 5.05 -10.39
C ASP A 511 43.36 4.07 -9.28
N LEU A 512 42.76 4.57 -8.19
CA LEU A 512 42.38 3.77 -7.02
C LEU A 512 41.47 2.57 -7.34
N PRO A 513 40.47 2.66 -8.24
CA PRO A 513 39.69 1.49 -8.64
C PRO A 513 40.52 0.46 -9.44
N LEU A 514 41.41 0.92 -10.32
CA LEU A 514 42.31 0.02 -11.06
C LEU A 514 43.28 -0.69 -10.13
N ARG A 515 43.84 0.02 -9.13
CA ARG A 515 44.68 -0.59 -8.07
C ARG A 515 43.90 -1.64 -7.27
N TRP A 516 42.63 -1.39 -6.94
CA TRP A 516 41.77 -2.39 -6.30
C TRP A 516 41.54 -3.64 -7.17
N MET A 517 41.34 -3.46 -8.48
CA MET A 517 41.19 -4.58 -9.42
C MET A 517 42.47 -5.42 -9.52
N LEU A 518 43.63 -4.77 -9.68
CA LEU A 518 44.94 -5.44 -9.72
C LEU A 518 45.27 -6.17 -8.40
N HIS A 519 45.05 -5.53 -7.25
CA HIS A 519 45.27 -6.12 -5.92
C HIS A 519 44.52 -7.43 -5.70
N ASN A 520 43.33 -7.58 -6.30
CA ASN A 520 42.49 -8.77 -6.18
C ASN A 520 42.55 -9.71 -7.40
N GLY A 521 43.37 -9.41 -8.41
CA GLY A 521 43.47 -10.19 -9.64
C GLY A 521 42.20 -10.20 -10.51
N TYR A 522 41.37 -9.16 -10.44
CA TYR A 522 40.18 -9.03 -11.29
C TYR A 522 40.55 -8.58 -12.71
N PRO A 523 39.83 -9.05 -13.76
CA PRO A 523 40.12 -8.66 -15.14
C PRO A 523 39.84 -7.16 -15.36
N VAL A 524 40.88 -6.41 -15.73
CA VAL A 524 40.82 -4.96 -15.96
C VAL A 524 40.35 -4.69 -17.41
N PRO A 525 39.38 -3.79 -17.64
CA PRO A 525 38.97 -3.36 -18.99
C PRO A 525 40.14 -2.75 -19.77
N PRO A 526 40.23 -2.98 -21.10
CA PRO A 526 41.39 -2.55 -21.91
C PRO A 526 41.55 -1.02 -21.95
N ASP A 527 40.45 -0.28 -21.98
CA ASP A 527 40.38 1.19 -21.93
C ASP A 527 40.73 1.79 -20.55
N MET A 528 41.08 0.95 -19.58
CA MET A 528 41.67 1.35 -18.29
C MET A 528 43.15 0.98 -18.18
N LEU A 529 43.70 0.22 -19.13
CA LEU A 529 45.11 -0.16 -19.18
C LEU A 529 45.96 0.81 -20.02
N GLU A 530 45.34 1.68 -20.83
CA GLU A 530 46.01 2.78 -21.52
C GLU A 530 46.37 3.90 -20.52
N PRO A 531 47.66 4.21 -20.30
CA PRO A 531 48.07 5.12 -19.25
C PRO A 531 47.90 6.60 -19.66
N ALA A 532 47.14 7.33 -18.84
CA ALA A 532 47.38 8.73 -18.49
C ALA A 532 47.84 9.72 -19.60
N GLY A 533 47.09 9.80 -20.70
CA GLY A 533 46.86 11.07 -21.39
C GLY A 533 47.67 11.38 -22.64
N LEU A 534 47.01 11.23 -23.79
CA LEU A 534 46.99 12.27 -24.81
C LEU A 534 45.53 12.73 -25.03
N PRO A 535 45.28 14.00 -25.39
CA PRO A 535 44.04 14.35 -26.07
C PRO A 535 44.03 13.63 -27.43
N SER A 536 42.87 13.11 -27.84
CA SER A 536 42.67 12.65 -29.22
C SER A 536 42.96 13.80 -30.17
N ALA A 537 44.02 13.69 -30.97
CA ALA A 537 44.45 14.76 -31.87
C ALA A 537 43.33 15.11 -32.88
N PRO A 538 43.20 16.39 -33.27
CA PRO A 538 42.28 16.75 -34.35
C PRO A 538 42.81 16.17 -35.67
N ASN A 539 42.05 15.26 -36.29
CA ASN A 539 42.32 14.82 -37.65
C ASN A 539 42.01 15.97 -38.63
N GLY A 540 43.01 16.82 -38.84
CA GLY A 540 43.01 17.87 -39.85
C GLY A 540 44.20 17.72 -40.78
N GLU A 541 44.03 16.94 -41.84
CA GLU A 541 44.86 17.05 -43.05
C GLU A 541 43.96 17.51 -44.21
N ASN A 542 44.49 18.42 -45.02
CA ASN A 542 43.71 19.11 -46.05
C ASN A 542 43.71 18.30 -47.36
N ALA A 543 42.53 18.15 -47.97
CA ALA A 543 42.38 17.75 -49.35
C ALA A 543 41.43 18.73 -50.06
N GLU A 544 42.02 19.47 -50.99
CA GLU A 544 41.49 20.36 -52.02
C GLU A 544 39.95 20.41 -52.24
N ALA A 545 39.41 21.63 -52.24
CA ALA A 545 38.05 21.90 -52.69
C ALA A 545 38.01 22.29 -54.18
N PRO A 546 37.19 21.61 -55.02
CA PRO A 546 36.67 22.15 -56.26
C PRO A 546 35.24 22.72 -56.06
N GLU A 547 34.95 23.86 -56.68
CA GLU A 547 33.60 24.46 -56.67
C GLU A 547 32.65 23.69 -57.62
N GLY A 548 31.42 23.40 -57.18
CA GLY A 548 30.43 22.72 -58.03
C GLY A 548 29.08 22.44 -57.37
N ALA A 549 28.04 23.13 -57.85
CA ALA A 549 26.63 23.03 -57.44
C ALA A 549 25.98 21.64 -57.71
N PRO A 550 24.74 21.35 -57.24
CA PRO A 550 23.77 22.23 -56.56
C PRO A 550 23.27 21.71 -55.20
N ALA A 551 22.39 22.49 -54.56
CA ALA A 551 21.65 22.04 -53.38
C ALA A 551 20.70 20.87 -53.71
N SER A 552 20.60 19.91 -52.80
CA SER A 552 19.55 18.90 -52.76
C SER A 552 18.81 19.05 -51.43
N GLU A 553 17.48 18.94 -51.47
CA GLU A 553 16.61 19.23 -50.32
C GLU A 553 16.70 18.08 -49.29
N GLU A 554 16.96 18.42 -48.02
CA GLU A 554 16.75 17.46 -46.93
C GLU A 554 15.23 17.26 -46.75
N PRO A 555 14.71 16.01 -46.73
CA PRO A 555 13.31 15.77 -46.47
C PRO A 555 13.01 16.02 -44.99
N ASP A 556 12.01 16.86 -44.69
CA ASP A 556 11.51 17.10 -43.33
C ASP A 556 11.10 15.79 -42.65
N VAL A 557 11.99 15.23 -41.82
CA VAL A 557 11.71 14.03 -41.01
C VAL A 557 10.70 14.42 -39.92
N THR A 558 9.43 14.25 -40.25
CA THR A 558 8.34 14.85 -39.49
C THR A 558 8.39 14.50 -38.00
N LEU A 559 8.02 15.48 -37.17
CA LEU A 559 7.97 15.36 -35.71
C LEU A 559 7.19 14.11 -35.25
N LEU A 560 6.21 13.68 -36.05
CA LEU A 560 5.40 12.47 -35.83
C LEU A 560 6.23 11.17 -35.87
N GLU A 561 7.24 11.07 -36.74
CA GLU A 561 8.04 9.85 -36.91
C GLU A 561 9.02 9.64 -35.75
N ASN A 562 9.67 10.72 -35.29
CA ASN A 562 10.46 10.71 -34.05
C ASN A 562 9.59 10.31 -32.84
N LEU A 563 8.36 10.87 -32.74
CA LEU A 563 7.40 10.52 -31.70
C LEU A 563 6.91 9.06 -31.82
N TRP A 564 6.84 8.51 -33.03
CA TRP A 564 6.52 7.09 -33.27
C TRP A 564 7.67 6.15 -32.91
N LEU A 565 8.92 6.54 -33.18
CA LEU A 565 10.12 5.83 -32.73
C LEU A 565 10.22 5.81 -31.20
N ASP A 566 9.90 6.93 -30.53
CA ASP A 566 9.84 6.99 -29.07
C ASP A 566 8.66 6.21 -28.48
N LEU A 567 7.51 6.20 -29.14
CA LEU A 567 6.41 5.29 -28.78
C LEU A 567 6.82 3.82 -28.94
N LYS A 568 7.53 3.47 -30.02
CA LYS A 568 8.03 2.12 -30.31
C LYS A 568 9.10 1.68 -29.31
N SER A 569 10.04 2.56 -28.93
CA SER A 569 11.04 2.30 -27.89
C SER A 569 10.37 2.08 -26.52
N ASN A 570 9.43 2.96 -26.14
CA ASN A 570 8.59 2.81 -24.95
C ASN A 570 7.79 1.50 -24.97
N VAL A 571 7.24 1.08 -26.12
CA VAL A 571 6.45 -0.16 -26.25
C VAL A 571 7.33 -1.41 -26.17
N VAL A 572 8.54 -1.40 -26.75
CA VAL A 572 9.50 -2.50 -26.59
C VAL A 572 9.97 -2.60 -25.13
N GLN A 573 10.28 -1.47 -24.47
CA GLN A 573 10.64 -1.45 -23.06
C GLN A 573 9.49 -1.93 -22.14
N LYS A 574 8.24 -1.62 -22.47
CA LYS A 574 7.04 -2.18 -21.81
C LYS A 574 6.86 -3.67 -22.11
N LYS A 575 7.20 -4.15 -23.30
CA LYS A 575 7.16 -5.57 -23.65
C LYS A 575 8.17 -6.37 -22.81
N ASP A 576 9.39 -5.87 -22.65
CA ASP A 576 10.40 -6.42 -21.72
C ASP A 576 9.84 -6.50 -20.29
N GLN A 577 9.25 -5.40 -19.77
CA GLN A 577 8.63 -5.36 -18.45
C GLN A 577 7.51 -6.41 -18.29
N VAL A 578 6.58 -6.46 -19.25
CA VAL A 578 5.45 -7.40 -19.24
C VAL A 578 5.95 -8.84 -19.30
N GLN A 579 6.91 -9.17 -20.18
CA GLN A 579 7.47 -10.52 -20.24
C GLN A 579 8.20 -10.90 -18.94
N HIS A 580 8.98 -10.00 -18.33
CA HIS A 580 9.72 -10.28 -17.09
C HIS A 580 8.81 -10.41 -15.85
N TYR A 581 7.57 -9.90 -15.88
CA TYR A 581 6.56 -10.11 -14.84
C TYR A 581 5.60 -11.28 -15.11
N PHE A 582 5.20 -11.53 -16.37
CA PHE A 582 4.31 -12.64 -16.74
C PHE A 582 5.03 -13.99 -16.79
N LEU A 583 6.32 -14.01 -17.15
CA LEU A 583 7.18 -15.16 -16.89
C LEU A 583 7.24 -15.34 -15.37
N THR A 584 6.42 -16.26 -14.88
CA THR A 584 6.23 -16.51 -13.45
C THR A 584 7.49 -17.16 -12.90
N LEU A 585 8.46 -16.33 -12.52
CA LEU A 585 9.71 -16.76 -11.89
C LEU A 585 9.36 -17.66 -10.70
N LYS A 586 9.67 -18.95 -10.86
CA LYS A 586 9.34 -19.99 -9.89
C LYS A 586 9.91 -19.59 -8.54
N ASP A 587 9.04 -19.42 -7.56
CA ASP A 587 9.41 -18.95 -6.23
C ASP A 587 10.36 -19.96 -5.57
N LEU A 588 11.60 -19.51 -5.32
CA LEU A 588 12.66 -20.33 -4.73
C LEU A 588 12.79 -20.11 -3.21
N SER A 589 11.95 -19.25 -2.62
CA SER A 589 12.00 -18.93 -1.19
C SER A 589 11.38 -20.00 -0.28
N ASN A 590 10.67 -20.98 -0.85
CA ASN A 590 9.84 -21.98 -0.15
C ASN A 590 8.81 -21.38 0.84
N ARG A 591 8.49 -20.08 0.73
CA ARG A 591 7.68 -19.36 1.72
C ARG A 591 6.20 -19.28 1.32
N GLU A 592 5.37 -20.03 2.02
CA GLU A 592 3.90 -19.93 1.91
C GLU A 592 3.39 -18.63 2.55
N THR A 593 3.22 -17.56 1.76
CA THR A 593 2.44 -16.38 2.13
C THR A 593 0.93 -16.69 2.07
N PRO A 594 0.05 -15.89 2.72
CA PRO A 594 -1.39 -16.14 2.72
C PRO A 594 -1.98 -16.12 1.30
N GLY A 595 -2.96 -17.00 1.05
CA GLY A 595 -3.66 -17.08 -0.24
C GLY A 595 -4.49 -15.84 -0.58
N LEU A 596 -4.88 -15.73 -1.85
CA LEU A 596 -5.49 -14.53 -2.44
C LEU A 596 -6.73 -14.02 -1.70
N LEU A 597 -7.67 -14.91 -1.36
CA LEU A 597 -8.89 -14.57 -0.61
C LEU A 597 -8.58 -14.03 0.80
N VAL A 598 -7.51 -14.53 1.42
CA VAL A 598 -7.06 -14.10 2.75
C VAL A 598 -6.44 -12.71 2.65
N GLN A 599 -5.57 -12.45 1.67
CA GLN A 599 -5.05 -11.10 1.40
C GLN A 599 -6.17 -10.11 1.07
N TYR A 600 -7.11 -10.48 0.19
CA TYR A 600 -8.29 -9.68 -0.17
C TYR A 600 -9.07 -9.23 1.07
N LYS A 601 -9.34 -10.13 2.02
CA LYS A 601 -10.04 -9.80 3.28
C LYS A 601 -9.30 -8.73 4.11
N TYR A 602 -7.96 -8.76 4.12
CA TYR A 602 -7.16 -7.76 4.83
C TYR A 602 -7.04 -6.43 4.06
N PHE A 603 -6.88 -6.47 2.73
CA PHE A 603 -6.95 -5.25 1.89
C PHE A 603 -8.32 -4.57 2.03
N LEU A 604 -9.42 -5.33 2.00
CA LEU A 604 -10.79 -4.84 2.15
C LEU A 604 -10.97 -4.13 3.51
N GLY A 605 -10.49 -4.75 4.59
CA GLY A 605 -10.50 -4.14 5.92
C GLY A 605 -9.62 -2.87 6.04
N ARG A 606 -8.50 -2.81 5.31
CA ARG A 606 -7.62 -1.63 5.25
C ARG A 606 -8.28 -0.49 4.48
N ILE A 607 -8.70 -0.74 3.25
CA ILE A 607 -9.27 0.26 2.34
C ILE A 607 -10.60 0.79 2.90
N GLY A 608 -11.45 -0.07 3.46
CA GLY A 608 -12.66 0.35 4.18
C GLY A 608 -12.36 1.29 5.35
N LYS A 609 -11.25 1.07 6.08
CA LYS A 609 -10.83 1.97 7.16
C LYS A 609 -10.26 3.30 6.64
N GLN A 610 -9.50 3.28 5.54
CA GLN A 610 -9.03 4.48 4.85
C GLN A 610 -10.22 5.33 4.40
N ARG A 611 -11.22 4.72 3.74
CA ARG A 611 -12.46 5.39 3.32
C ARG A 611 -13.25 6.00 4.46
N LEU A 612 -13.37 5.33 5.60
CA LEU A 612 -14.05 5.90 6.78
C LEU A 612 -13.32 7.14 7.33
N ARG A 613 -11.98 7.16 7.34
CA ARG A 613 -11.18 8.36 7.69
C ARG A 613 -11.13 9.43 6.57
N GLU A 614 -11.69 9.11 5.40
CA GLU A 614 -11.89 10.01 4.25
C GLU A 614 -13.37 10.46 4.11
N ALA A 615 -14.24 10.13 5.07
CA ALA A 615 -15.69 10.37 4.99
C ALA A 615 -16.05 11.84 4.71
N MET A 616 -15.22 12.80 5.14
CA MET A 616 -15.37 14.24 4.83
C MET A 616 -15.43 14.49 3.32
N VAL A 617 -14.53 13.86 2.56
CA VAL A 617 -14.41 14.01 1.10
C VAL A 617 -15.57 13.33 0.38
N GLN A 618 -16.06 12.21 0.93
CA GLN A 618 -17.25 11.53 0.43
C GLN A 618 -18.53 12.34 0.68
N ALA A 619 -18.67 12.99 1.84
CA ALA A 619 -19.79 13.87 2.14
C ALA A 619 -19.85 15.07 1.18
N VAL A 620 -18.70 15.65 0.81
CA VAL A 620 -18.60 16.71 -0.21
C VAL A 620 -19.03 16.19 -1.60
N ASP A 621 -18.62 14.99 -2.02
CA ASP A 621 -19.11 14.39 -3.27
C ASP A 621 -20.64 14.27 -3.28
N TYR A 622 -21.23 13.77 -2.18
CA TYR A 622 -22.67 13.60 -2.07
C TYR A 622 -23.40 14.94 -2.08
N LEU A 623 -22.87 15.97 -1.42
CA LEU A 623 -23.43 17.32 -1.42
C LEU A 623 -23.40 17.96 -2.83
N ILE A 624 -22.28 17.83 -3.56
CA ILE A 624 -22.18 18.34 -4.94
C ILE A 624 -23.17 17.62 -5.86
N LEU A 625 -23.31 16.30 -5.70
CA LEU A 625 -24.24 15.49 -6.50
C LEU A 625 -25.71 15.82 -6.19
N LEU A 626 -26.03 16.08 -4.92
CA LEU A 626 -27.33 16.55 -4.45
C LEU A 626 -27.67 17.91 -5.06
N LEU A 627 -26.74 18.89 -4.98
CA LEU A 627 -26.88 20.21 -5.60
C LEU A 627 -27.06 20.12 -7.12
N ALA A 628 -26.30 19.26 -7.81
CA ALA A 628 -26.47 19.04 -9.25
C ALA A 628 -27.84 18.45 -9.60
N GLY A 629 -28.41 17.58 -8.74
CA GLY A 629 -29.77 17.07 -8.86
C GLY A 629 -30.84 18.15 -8.66
N ILE A 630 -30.63 19.10 -7.73
CA ILE A 630 -31.50 20.28 -7.55
C ILE A 630 -31.45 21.17 -8.80
N CYS A 631 -30.26 21.62 -9.20
CA CYS A 631 -30.11 22.59 -10.30
C CYS A 631 -30.59 22.04 -11.65
N LEU A 632 -30.31 20.77 -11.97
CA LEU A 632 -30.85 20.16 -13.20
C LEU A 632 -32.34 19.83 -13.08
N GLY A 633 -32.83 19.53 -11.87
CA GLY A 633 -34.25 19.34 -11.62
C GLY A 633 -35.08 20.60 -11.84
N THR A 634 -34.58 21.78 -11.46
CA THR A 634 -35.29 23.06 -11.63
C THR A 634 -35.12 23.66 -13.03
N LEU A 635 -33.91 23.60 -13.61
CA LEU A 635 -33.62 24.21 -14.91
C LEU A 635 -34.07 23.36 -16.10
N ALA A 636 -33.86 22.04 -16.05
CA ALA A 636 -34.13 21.14 -17.18
C ALA A 636 -35.45 20.40 -16.97
N LYS A 637 -36.56 21.15 -16.99
CA LYS A 637 -37.91 20.60 -16.86
C LYS A 637 -38.21 19.55 -17.95
N VAL A 638 -38.60 18.36 -17.53
CA VAL A 638 -39.02 17.24 -18.38
C VAL A 638 -40.39 17.56 -18.96
N SER A 639 -40.41 18.16 -20.16
CA SER A 639 -41.66 18.34 -20.91
C SER A 639 -42.12 17.01 -21.53
N ASP A 640 -43.42 16.73 -21.43
CA ASP A 640 -44.04 15.55 -22.03
C ASP A 640 -43.88 15.55 -23.57
N GLU A 641 -43.92 16.73 -24.21
CA GLU A 641 -43.69 16.92 -25.65
C GLU A 641 -42.33 16.39 -26.14
N SER A 642 -41.27 16.53 -25.33
CA SER A 642 -39.90 16.12 -25.69
C SER A 642 -39.50 14.75 -25.12
N PHE A 643 -40.44 14.07 -24.46
CA PHE A 643 -40.22 12.88 -23.62
C PHE A 643 -39.10 13.06 -22.58
N GLY A 644 -38.78 14.30 -22.20
CA GLY A 644 -37.68 14.65 -21.30
C GLY A 644 -36.27 14.60 -21.90
N THR A 645 -36.13 14.49 -23.22
CA THR A 645 -34.83 14.29 -23.94
C THR A 645 -33.69 15.13 -23.37
N MET A 646 -33.87 16.45 -23.28
CA MET A 646 -32.78 17.37 -22.91
C MET A 646 -32.42 17.23 -21.42
N GLY A 647 -33.41 17.01 -20.54
CA GLY A 647 -33.20 16.73 -19.13
C GLY A 647 -32.35 15.47 -18.93
N TYR A 648 -32.71 14.36 -19.57
CA TYR A 648 -31.93 13.13 -19.50
C TYR A 648 -30.52 13.29 -20.07
N LEU A 649 -30.34 14.02 -21.18
CA LEU A 649 -29.02 14.31 -21.75
C LEU A 649 -28.13 15.06 -20.74
N TYR A 650 -28.65 16.10 -20.08
CA TYR A 650 -27.89 16.80 -19.03
C TYR A 650 -27.62 15.92 -17.79
N THR A 651 -28.54 15.02 -17.40
CA THR A 651 -28.28 14.06 -16.31
C THR A 651 -27.12 13.13 -16.63
N VAL A 652 -27.05 12.60 -17.87
CA VAL A 652 -25.96 11.71 -18.32
C VAL A 652 -24.61 12.42 -18.28
N ILE A 653 -24.54 13.70 -18.69
CA ILE A 653 -23.33 14.52 -18.59
C ILE A 653 -22.92 14.71 -17.12
N ALA A 654 -23.79 15.28 -16.30
CA ALA A 654 -23.46 15.69 -14.94
C ALA A 654 -23.12 14.49 -14.03
N VAL A 655 -23.91 13.42 -14.10
CA VAL A 655 -23.65 12.20 -13.33
C VAL A 655 -22.37 11.53 -13.81
N SER A 656 -22.11 11.45 -15.12
CA SER A 656 -20.83 10.91 -15.64
C SER A 656 -19.63 11.71 -15.12
N LEU A 657 -19.67 13.03 -15.23
CA LEU A 657 -18.55 13.91 -14.87
C LEU A 657 -18.25 13.84 -13.37
N LEU A 658 -19.26 14.05 -12.52
CA LEU A 658 -19.09 14.07 -11.07
C LEU A 658 -18.66 12.71 -10.50
N THR A 659 -19.19 11.61 -11.05
CA THR A 659 -18.79 10.27 -10.59
C THR A 659 -17.39 9.88 -11.07
N LYS A 660 -16.98 10.28 -12.28
CA LYS A 660 -15.62 10.04 -12.77
C LYS A 660 -14.57 10.80 -11.97
N ILE A 661 -14.73 12.10 -11.74
CA ILE A 661 -13.78 12.92 -10.95
C ILE A 661 -13.59 12.31 -9.55
N ALA A 662 -14.68 11.89 -8.91
CA ALA A 662 -14.62 11.23 -7.62
C ALA A 662 -13.86 9.89 -7.65
N ALA A 663 -14.07 9.08 -8.69
CA ALA A 663 -13.46 7.76 -8.86
C ALA A 663 -11.98 7.81 -9.31
N LEU A 664 -11.53 8.90 -9.97
CA LEU A 664 -10.11 9.10 -10.28
C LEU A 664 -9.24 9.01 -9.03
N ARG A 665 -9.66 9.71 -7.97
CA ARG A 665 -8.96 9.78 -6.68
C ARG A 665 -8.80 8.42 -5.99
N SER A 666 -9.56 7.40 -6.42
CA SER A 666 -9.34 6.03 -5.97
C SER A 666 -7.96 5.54 -6.38
N PHE A 667 -7.65 5.44 -7.67
CA PHE A 667 -6.41 4.81 -8.14
C PHE A 667 -5.25 5.78 -8.37
N SER A 668 -5.49 7.09 -8.49
CA SER A 668 -4.42 8.06 -8.79
C SER A 668 -3.45 8.29 -7.63
N LEU A 669 -3.94 8.35 -6.38
CA LEU A 669 -3.14 8.69 -5.20
C LEU A 669 -2.31 7.50 -4.68
N ASP A 670 -2.90 6.29 -4.65
CA ASP A 670 -2.29 5.09 -4.07
C ASP A 670 -1.27 4.39 -4.99
N LYS A 671 -0.89 4.97 -6.15
CA LYS A 671 0.01 4.31 -7.11
C LYS A 671 1.31 3.87 -6.44
N LEU A 672 2.04 4.79 -5.81
CA LEU A 672 3.34 4.51 -5.18
C LEU A 672 3.25 3.40 -4.11
N HIS A 673 2.17 3.37 -3.34
CA HIS A 673 1.93 2.35 -2.32
C HIS A 673 1.62 0.98 -2.92
N TYR A 674 0.73 0.90 -3.93
CA TYR A 674 0.45 -0.35 -4.66
C TYR A 674 1.72 -0.92 -5.29
N TRP A 675 2.54 -0.06 -5.87
CA TRP A 675 3.81 -0.42 -6.49
C TRP A 675 4.81 -1.01 -5.49
N ARG A 676 4.95 -0.39 -4.31
CA ARG A 676 5.75 -0.96 -3.20
C ARG A 676 5.21 -2.31 -2.72
N GLU A 677 3.89 -2.42 -2.58
CA GLU A 677 3.23 -3.62 -2.07
C GLU A 677 3.31 -4.80 -3.04
N SER A 678 3.16 -4.56 -4.34
CA SER A 678 3.35 -5.57 -5.39
C SER A 678 4.83 -5.97 -5.56
N ALA A 679 5.77 -5.02 -5.49
CA ALA A 679 7.21 -5.30 -5.51
C ALA A 679 7.67 -6.12 -4.29
N SER A 680 7.03 -5.97 -3.13
CA SER A 680 7.25 -6.81 -1.94
C SER A 680 6.50 -8.14 -1.93
N GLY A 681 5.84 -8.50 -3.04
CA GLY A 681 5.23 -9.81 -3.26
C GLY A 681 3.79 -9.96 -2.80
N MET A 682 3.07 -8.87 -2.47
CA MET A 682 1.62 -8.92 -2.24
C MET A 682 0.84 -9.09 -3.56
N SER A 683 -0.39 -9.59 -3.50
CA SER A 683 -1.20 -9.88 -4.69
C SER A 683 -1.89 -8.63 -5.26
N SER A 684 -1.54 -8.25 -6.49
CA SER A 684 -2.18 -7.14 -7.21
C SER A 684 -3.68 -7.34 -7.44
N LEU A 685 -4.13 -8.57 -7.70
CA LEU A 685 -5.56 -8.87 -7.87
C LEU A 685 -6.32 -8.69 -6.54
N ALA A 686 -5.73 -9.13 -5.41
CA ALA A 686 -6.33 -8.95 -4.10
C ALA A 686 -6.50 -7.45 -3.74
N PHE A 687 -5.50 -6.62 -4.07
CA PHE A 687 -5.58 -5.16 -3.94
C PHE A 687 -6.68 -4.56 -4.84
N PHE A 688 -6.69 -4.89 -6.13
CA PHE A 688 -7.65 -4.34 -7.09
C PHE A 688 -9.10 -4.69 -6.73
N MET A 689 -9.39 -5.97 -6.48
CA MET A 689 -10.73 -6.43 -6.09
C MET A 689 -11.19 -5.81 -4.76
N ALA A 690 -10.29 -5.71 -3.76
CA ALA A 690 -10.62 -5.10 -2.48
C ALA A 690 -10.91 -3.60 -2.58
N LYS A 691 -10.42 -2.93 -3.63
CA LYS A 691 -10.64 -1.52 -3.87
C LYS A 691 -11.94 -1.27 -4.63
N ASP A 692 -12.17 -1.99 -5.72
CA ASP A 692 -13.40 -1.93 -6.50
C ASP A 692 -14.63 -2.30 -5.66
N THR A 693 -14.54 -3.35 -4.81
CA THR A 693 -15.65 -3.74 -3.92
C THR A 693 -15.96 -2.74 -2.80
N VAL A 694 -15.04 -1.84 -2.42
CA VAL A 694 -15.37 -0.72 -1.52
C VAL A 694 -16.01 0.43 -2.30
N ASP A 695 -15.49 0.74 -3.48
CA ASP A 695 -16.06 1.78 -4.35
C ASP A 695 -17.44 1.39 -4.94
N HIS A 696 -17.77 0.10 -4.99
CA HIS A 696 -19.13 -0.38 -5.31
C HIS A 696 -20.19 0.17 -4.35
N LEU A 697 -19.86 0.39 -3.06
CA LEU A 697 -20.79 1.03 -2.11
C LEU A 697 -21.13 2.46 -2.55
N ASN A 698 -20.13 3.23 -2.98
CA ASN A 698 -20.32 4.57 -3.54
C ASN A 698 -21.05 4.53 -4.89
N THR A 699 -20.85 3.47 -5.69
CA THR A 699 -21.54 3.23 -6.97
C THR A 699 -23.04 2.99 -6.78
N ILE A 700 -23.45 2.37 -5.67
CA ILE A 700 -24.86 2.14 -5.30
C ILE A 700 -25.52 3.42 -4.73
N VAL A 701 -24.81 4.15 -3.87
CA VAL A 701 -25.36 5.32 -3.16
C VAL A 701 -25.45 6.57 -4.05
N LYS A 702 -24.47 6.84 -4.92
CA LYS A 702 -24.48 8.06 -5.76
C LYS A 702 -25.72 8.18 -6.67
N PRO A 703 -26.14 7.15 -7.43
CA PRO A 703 -27.40 7.15 -8.15
C PRO A 703 -28.62 7.53 -7.30
N ALA A 704 -28.71 7.05 -6.05
CA ALA A 704 -29.84 7.34 -5.16
C ALA A 704 -29.87 8.82 -4.74
N VAL A 705 -28.72 9.38 -4.33
CA VAL A 705 -28.59 10.79 -3.89
C VAL A 705 -28.85 11.78 -5.03
N TYR A 706 -28.47 11.44 -6.27
CA TYR A 706 -28.84 12.25 -7.43
C TYR A 706 -30.34 12.17 -7.73
N LEU A 707 -30.87 10.94 -7.83
CA LEU A 707 -32.25 10.69 -8.25
C LEU A 707 -33.26 11.24 -7.24
N SER A 708 -32.95 11.22 -5.94
CA SER A 708 -33.85 11.78 -4.92
C SER A 708 -34.15 13.27 -5.12
N MET A 709 -33.19 14.04 -5.64
CA MET A 709 -33.40 15.47 -5.94
C MET A 709 -33.95 15.67 -7.34
N PHE A 710 -33.39 14.98 -8.34
CA PHE A 710 -33.83 15.13 -9.73
C PHE A 710 -35.30 14.71 -9.91
N TYR A 711 -35.70 13.55 -9.38
CA TYR A 711 -37.07 13.04 -9.49
C TYR A 711 -38.08 13.94 -8.75
N PHE A 712 -37.68 14.54 -7.63
CA PHE A 712 -38.52 15.44 -6.85
C PHE A 712 -38.93 16.70 -7.65
N PHE A 713 -37.99 17.35 -8.34
CA PHE A 713 -38.30 18.55 -9.13
C PHE A 713 -38.89 18.25 -10.52
N ASN A 714 -38.55 17.11 -11.13
CA ASN A 714 -38.97 16.79 -12.51
C ASN A 714 -40.18 15.84 -12.63
N ASN A 715 -40.51 15.06 -11.60
CA ASN A 715 -41.68 14.15 -11.54
C ASN A 715 -41.97 13.39 -12.87
N PRO A 716 -40.98 12.70 -13.50
CA PRO A 716 -41.14 12.10 -14.82
C PRO A 716 -42.15 10.92 -14.83
N ARG A 717 -42.65 10.52 -16.01
CA ARG A 717 -43.65 9.42 -16.12
C ARG A 717 -43.02 8.02 -15.91
N SER A 718 -41.73 7.85 -16.22
CA SER A 718 -40.88 6.69 -15.85
C SER A 718 -40.81 6.47 -14.33
N THR A 719 -40.72 5.22 -13.84
CA THR A 719 -40.66 4.97 -12.39
C THR A 719 -39.30 5.30 -11.77
N ILE A 720 -39.26 5.49 -10.45
CA ILE A 720 -38.00 5.65 -9.68
C ILE A 720 -37.08 4.44 -9.89
N GLN A 721 -37.63 3.22 -9.92
CA GLN A 721 -36.86 1.98 -10.09
C GLN A 721 -36.20 1.90 -11.47
N ASP A 722 -36.95 2.18 -12.54
CA ASP A 722 -36.43 2.18 -13.91
C ASP A 722 -35.25 3.16 -14.06
N ASN A 723 -35.43 4.41 -13.57
CA ASN A 723 -34.39 5.44 -13.60
C ASN A 723 -33.18 5.08 -12.72
N TYR A 724 -33.40 4.48 -11.54
CA TYR A 724 -32.32 4.07 -10.65
C TYR A 724 -31.44 2.98 -11.28
N LEU A 725 -32.04 1.98 -11.95
CA LEU A 725 -31.31 0.93 -12.64
C LEU A 725 -30.45 1.47 -13.79
N VAL A 726 -30.97 2.41 -14.58
CA VAL A 726 -30.21 3.08 -15.65
C VAL A 726 -29.06 3.92 -15.07
N LEU A 727 -29.30 4.71 -14.01
CA LEU A 727 -28.25 5.46 -13.32
C LEU A 727 -27.18 4.55 -12.69
N LEU A 728 -27.57 3.43 -12.09
CA LEU A 728 -26.64 2.46 -11.50
C LEU A 728 -25.70 1.88 -12.56
N CYS A 729 -26.24 1.50 -13.73
CA CYS A 729 -25.45 0.99 -14.84
C CYS A 729 -24.54 2.08 -15.46
N LEU A 730 -25.04 3.32 -15.59
CA LEU A 730 -24.25 4.48 -16.01
C LEU A 730 -23.04 4.69 -15.08
N VAL A 731 -23.26 4.74 -13.77
CA VAL A 731 -22.18 5.00 -12.79
C VAL A 731 -21.22 3.80 -12.72
N TYR A 732 -21.71 2.57 -12.85
CA TYR A 732 -20.85 1.39 -12.95
C TYR A 732 -19.93 1.43 -14.18
N ALA A 733 -20.45 1.81 -15.37
CA ALA A 733 -19.64 2.00 -16.57
C ALA A 733 -18.66 3.19 -16.43
N ALA A 734 -19.15 4.34 -15.93
CA ALA A 734 -18.36 5.56 -15.78
C ALA A 734 -17.18 5.39 -14.80
N THR A 735 -17.39 4.69 -13.67
CA THR A 735 -16.33 4.38 -12.69
C THR A 735 -15.25 3.47 -13.26
N GLY A 736 -15.62 2.43 -14.02
CA GLY A 736 -14.67 1.54 -14.69
C GLY A 736 -13.77 2.29 -15.68
N ILE A 737 -14.35 3.19 -16.48
CA ILE A 737 -13.59 4.08 -17.39
C ILE A 737 -12.68 5.04 -16.61
N ALA A 738 -13.14 5.59 -15.47
CA ALA A 738 -12.31 6.44 -14.62
C ALA A 738 -11.08 5.70 -14.08
N TYR A 739 -11.18 4.41 -13.76
CA TYR A 739 -10.03 3.63 -13.31
C TYR A 739 -8.95 3.48 -14.39
N VAL A 740 -9.35 3.25 -15.65
CA VAL A 740 -8.40 3.23 -16.79
C VAL A 740 -7.68 4.56 -16.90
N LEU A 741 -8.40 5.69 -16.86
CA LEU A 741 -7.81 7.04 -16.94
C LEU A 741 -6.88 7.33 -15.75
N ALA A 742 -7.31 7.00 -14.53
CA ALA A 742 -6.53 7.22 -13.30
C ALA A 742 -5.22 6.43 -13.26
N ILE A 743 -5.18 5.26 -13.90
CA ILE A 743 -4.00 4.38 -13.93
C ILE A 743 -3.05 4.80 -15.06
N CYS A 744 -3.56 4.97 -16.29
CA CYS A 744 -2.75 5.27 -17.47
C CYS A 744 -2.15 6.68 -17.49
N PHE A 745 -2.82 7.67 -16.90
CA PHE A 745 -2.39 9.08 -16.92
C PHE A 745 -1.96 9.60 -15.53
N GLU A 746 -1.30 10.75 -15.53
CA GLU A 746 -1.04 11.56 -14.32
C GLU A 746 -2.33 12.23 -13.81
N PRO A 747 -2.42 12.61 -12.52
CA PRO A 747 -3.67 13.08 -11.92
C PRO A 747 -4.34 14.25 -12.65
N GLY A 748 -3.56 15.28 -13.07
CA GLY A 748 -4.09 16.44 -13.78
C GLY A 748 -4.60 16.11 -15.18
N GLN A 749 -3.84 15.33 -15.95
CA GLN A 749 -4.26 14.86 -17.28
C GLN A 749 -5.50 13.96 -17.19
N ALA A 750 -5.53 13.05 -16.21
CA ALA A 750 -6.67 12.16 -15.97
C ALA A 750 -7.94 12.96 -15.62
N GLN A 751 -7.82 14.05 -14.86
CA GLN A 751 -8.93 14.94 -14.54
C GLN A 751 -9.50 15.62 -15.80
N LEU A 752 -8.64 16.18 -16.66
CA LEU A 752 -9.06 16.78 -17.93
C LEU A 752 -9.78 15.77 -18.83
N TRP A 753 -9.21 14.57 -19.02
CA TRP A 753 -9.86 13.49 -19.77
C TRP A 753 -11.20 13.05 -19.15
N SER A 754 -11.33 13.05 -17.82
CA SER A 754 -12.58 12.67 -17.14
C SER A 754 -13.72 13.67 -17.33
N VAL A 755 -13.41 14.93 -17.63
CA VAL A 755 -14.37 16.00 -17.95
C VAL A 755 -14.70 16.02 -19.44
N LEU A 756 -13.67 15.98 -20.30
CA LEU A 756 -13.82 16.04 -21.76
C LEU A 756 -14.60 14.84 -22.32
N LEU A 757 -14.25 13.63 -21.87
CA LEU A 757 -14.75 12.39 -22.47
C LEU A 757 -16.28 12.22 -22.32
N PRO A 758 -16.92 12.46 -21.15
CA PRO A 758 -18.39 12.49 -21.08
C PRO A 758 -19.07 13.49 -22.03
N VAL A 759 -18.54 14.71 -22.14
CA VAL A 759 -19.16 15.78 -22.95
C VAL A 759 -19.06 15.44 -24.44
N VAL A 760 -17.87 15.11 -24.93
CA VAL A 760 -17.69 14.72 -26.34
C VAL A 760 -18.54 13.50 -26.70
N LEU A 761 -18.56 12.48 -25.84
CA LEU A 761 -19.34 11.26 -26.10
C LEU A 761 -20.86 11.46 -25.99
N THR A 762 -21.36 12.43 -25.22
CA THR A 762 -22.81 12.78 -25.24
C THR A 762 -23.19 13.59 -26.45
N LEU A 763 -22.30 14.45 -26.96
CA LEU A 763 -22.51 15.17 -28.22
C LEU A 763 -22.54 14.22 -29.42
N VAL A 764 -21.58 13.30 -29.52
CA VAL A 764 -21.55 12.24 -30.56
C VAL A 764 -22.80 11.34 -30.48
N ALA A 765 -23.20 10.92 -29.28
CA ALA A 765 -24.41 10.10 -29.08
C ALA A 765 -25.73 10.80 -29.46
N ASN A 766 -25.72 12.12 -29.67
CA ASN A 766 -26.89 12.90 -30.08
C ASN A 766 -26.85 13.33 -31.57
N GLN A 767 -25.83 12.91 -32.33
CA GLN A 767 -25.79 13.06 -33.79
C GLN A 767 -26.56 11.93 -34.49
N ARG A 768 -26.93 12.14 -35.77
CA ARG A 768 -27.64 11.14 -36.58
C ARG A 768 -26.72 10.00 -37.03
N SER A 769 -27.32 8.82 -37.18
CA SER A 769 -26.71 7.55 -37.60
C SER A 769 -25.92 7.61 -38.91
N ASP A 770 -26.30 8.53 -39.80
CA ASP A 770 -25.94 8.50 -41.23
C ASP A 770 -24.50 9.01 -41.49
N SER A 771 -23.71 9.16 -40.43
CA SER A 771 -22.33 9.61 -40.43
C SER A 771 -21.43 8.58 -39.74
N TYR A 772 -20.14 8.55 -40.10
CA TYR A 772 -19.14 7.71 -39.43
C TYR A 772 -19.04 7.99 -37.91
N LEU A 773 -19.30 9.24 -37.50
CA LEU A 773 -19.42 9.63 -36.10
C LEU A 773 -20.65 9.02 -35.41
N GLY A 774 -21.77 8.88 -36.13
CA GLY A 774 -22.97 8.18 -35.66
C GLY A 774 -22.70 6.69 -35.36
N GLN A 775 -21.96 6.01 -36.24
CA GLN A 775 -21.54 4.61 -36.05
C GLN A 775 -20.58 4.44 -34.85
N LEU A 776 -19.67 5.38 -34.63
CA LEU A 776 -18.86 5.45 -33.40
C LEU A 776 -19.74 5.72 -32.15
N GLY A 777 -20.84 6.43 -32.30
CA GLY A 777 -21.85 6.64 -31.26
C GLY A 777 -22.61 5.37 -30.85
N ASP A 778 -22.76 4.39 -31.73
CA ASP A 778 -23.46 3.12 -31.45
C ASP A 778 -22.72 2.24 -30.41
N PHE A 779 -21.39 2.37 -30.32
CA PHE A 779 -20.56 1.69 -29.32
C PHE A 779 -20.44 2.47 -28.00
N CYS A 780 -21.21 3.56 -27.82
CA CYS A 780 -20.99 4.49 -26.74
C CYS A 780 -21.93 4.31 -25.55
N TYR A 781 -21.36 4.19 -24.35
CA TYR A 781 -22.10 4.08 -23.09
C TYR A 781 -23.08 5.25 -22.86
N THR A 782 -22.79 6.45 -23.37
CA THR A 782 -23.70 7.61 -23.28
C THR A 782 -24.97 7.41 -24.10
N LYS A 783 -24.87 6.78 -25.29
CA LYS A 783 -25.99 6.50 -26.18
C LYS A 783 -26.94 5.48 -25.57
N TRP A 784 -26.43 4.31 -25.17
CA TRP A 784 -27.25 3.27 -24.51
C TRP A 784 -27.90 3.76 -23.21
N THR A 785 -27.26 4.68 -22.48
CA THR A 785 -27.87 5.28 -21.28
C THR A 785 -29.03 6.22 -21.64
N LEU A 786 -28.83 7.12 -22.62
CA LEU A 786 -29.87 8.05 -23.08
C LEU A 786 -31.06 7.31 -23.69
N GLU A 787 -30.78 6.26 -24.47
CA GLU A 787 -31.76 5.34 -25.02
C GLU A 787 -32.54 4.60 -23.92
N ALA A 788 -31.86 4.03 -22.91
CA ALA A 788 -32.52 3.32 -21.82
C ALA A 788 -33.43 4.23 -20.98
N PHE A 789 -33.03 5.49 -20.74
CA PHE A 789 -33.91 6.51 -20.12
C PHE A 789 -35.13 6.81 -20.99
N LEU A 790 -34.93 7.07 -22.28
CA LEU A 790 -36.00 7.41 -23.20
C LEU A 790 -36.98 6.25 -23.39
N ILE A 791 -36.52 5.00 -23.47
CA ILE A 791 -37.38 3.81 -23.50
C ILE A 791 -38.15 3.63 -22.18
N ALA A 792 -37.50 3.82 -21.03
CA ALA A 792 -38.15 3.74 -19.72
C ALA A 792 -39.28 4.77 -19.56
N ASN A 793 -39.09 5.99 -20.05
CA ASN A 793 -40.13 7.02 -20.06
C ASN A 793 -41.19 6.71 -21.13
N ALA A 794 -40.80 6.46 -22.38
CA ALA A 794 -41.69 6.19 -23.51
C ALA A 794 -42.65 5.01 -23.29
N LYS A 795 -42.23 3.94 -22.59
CA LYS A 795 -43.10 2.80 -22.23
C LYS A 795 -44.32 3.19 -21.40
N ARG A 796 -44.29 4.34 -20.71
CA ARG A 796 -45.41 4.86 -19.89
C ARG A 796 -46.34 5.81 -20.65
N TYR A 797 -46.01 6.19 -21.89
CA TYR A 797 -46.91 6.93 -22.77
C TYR A 797 -47.70 5.95 -23.64
N SER A 798 -49.03 6.03 -23.54
CA SER A 798 -50.01 5.17 -24.22
C SER A 798 -51.21 5.98 -24.70
N GLY A 799 -52.13 5.35 -25.44
CA GLY A 799 -53.31 6.04 -25.98
C GLY A 799 -52.91 7.12 -27.00
N VAL A 800 -53.42 8.35 -26.81
CA VAL A 800 -53.24 9.48 -27.73
C VAL A 800 -51.76 9.78 -28.04
N TRP A 801 -50.87 9.57 -27.06
CA TRP A 801 -49.42 9.79 -27.18
C TRP A 801 -48.67 8.79 -28.09
N LEU A 802 -49.34 7.77 -28.63
CA LEU A 802 -48.72 6.67 -29.39
C LEU A 802 -47.96 7.16 -30.63
N ILE A 803 -48.50 8.13 -31.37
CA ILE A 803 -47.90 8.61 -32.62
C ILE A 803 -46.64 9.43 -32.33
N THR A 804 -46.72 10.39 -31.41
CA THR A 804 -45.58 11.23 -31.00
C THR A 804 -44.45 10.39 -30.42
N ARG A 805 -44.80 9.32 -29.68
CA ARG A 805 -43.84 8.31 -29.20
C ARG A 805 -43.16 7.58 -30.36
N CYS A 806 -43.92 7.09 -31.33
CA CYS A 806 -43.37 6.41 -32.50
C CYS A 806 -42.55 7.35 -33.41
N GLY A 807 -42.94 8.63 -33.54
CA GLY A 807 -42.21 9.66 -34.27
C GLY A 807 -40.84 9.95 -33.65
N VAL A 808 -40.79 10.25 -32.35
CA VAL A 808 -39.54 10.55 -31.64
C VAL A 808 -38.60 9.34 -31.56
N LEU A 809 -39.13 8.13 -31.37
CA LEU A 809 -38.33 6.90 -31.42
C LEU A 809 -37.76 6.64 -32.82
N LYS A 810 -38.57 6.80 -33.88
CA LYS A 810 -38.14 6.63 -35.27
C LYS A 810 -37.11 7.70 -35.69
N GLN A 811 -37.22 8.93 -35.19
CA GLN A 811 -36.25 10.01 -35.45
C GLN A 811 -34.86 9.73 -34.87
N LYS A 812 -34.77 8.85 -33.86
CA LYS A 812 -33.52 8.46 -33.18
C LYS A 812 -33.10 7.00 -33.40
N SER A 813 -33.87 6.24 -34.19
CA SER A 813 -33.67 4.81 -34.46
C SER A 813 -33.65 3.90 -33.20
N PHE A 814 -34.40 4.26 -32.16
CA PHE A 814 -34.46 3.49 -30.88
C PHE A 814 -35.61 2.47 -30.86
N LEU A 815 -35.34 1.27 -30.32
CA LEU A 815 -36.30 0.15 -30.26
C LEU A 815 -36.80 -0.13 -28.84
N LEU A 816 -38.13 -0.28 -28.66
CA LEU A 816 -38.76 -0.47 -27.35
C LEU A 816 -38.40 -1.80 -26.65
N SER A 817 -37.96 -2.80 -27.42
CA SER A 817 -37.45 -4.09 -26.95
C SER A 817 -36.14 -3.97 -26.17
N ASP A 818 -35.29 -3.04 -26.57
CA ASP A 818 -33.84 -3.18 -26.38
C ASP A 818 -33.34 -2.68 -25.01
N TRP A 819 -34.26 -2.23 -24.15
CA TRP A 819 -33.96 -1.74 -22.80
C TRP A 819 -33.06 -2.66 -21.97
N TYR A 820 -33.30 -3.98 -22.03
CA TYR A 820 -32.45 -4.97 -21.35
C TYR A 820 -31.06 -5.12 -22.03
N SER A 821 -31.00 -5.00 -23.36
CA SER A 821 -29.77 -4.98 -24.15
C SER A 821 -28.91 -3.76 -23.82
N CYS A 822 -29.50 -2.56 -23.74
CA CYS A 822 -28.82 -1.33 -23.33
C CYS A 822 -28.18 -1.48 -21.93
N LEU A 823 -28.94 -1.99 -20.95
CA LEU A 823 -28.43 -2.27 -19.60
C LEU A 823 -27.30 -3.32 -19.61
N GLY A 824 -27.45 -4.39 -20.41
CA GLY A 824 -26.42 -5.40 -20.61
C GLY A 824 -25.11 -4.83 -21.17
N CYS A 825 -25.19 -3.99 -22.20
CA CYS A 825 -24.02 -3.33 -22.81
C CYS A 825 -23.32 -2.35 -21.85
N LEU A 826 -24.07 -1.65 -21.00
CA LEU A 826 -23.51 -0.79 -19.94
C LEU A 826 -22.76 -1.61 -18.88
N ILE A 827 -23.34 -2.71 -18.40
CA ILE A 827 -22.70 -3.61 -17.44
C ILE A 827 -21.44 -4.25 -18.06
N LEU A 828 -21.54 -4.75 -19.30
CA LEU A 828 -20.41 -5.32 -20.04
C LEU A 828 -19.27 -4.31 -20.20
N THR A 829 -19.57 -3.05 -20.49
CA THR A 829 -18.58 -1.97 -20.59
C THR A 829 -17.95 -1.65 -19.23
N GLY A 830 -18.72 -1.68 -18.15
CA GLY A 830 -18.21 -1.52 -16.78
C GLY A 830 -17.33 -2.69 -16.31
N ILE A 831 -17.54 -3.90 -16.82
CA ILE A 831 -16.68 -5.08 -16.61
C ILE A 831 -15.42 -4.98 -17.48
N LEU A 832 -15.56 -4.74 -18.79
CA LEU A 832 -14.45 -4.68 -19.73
C LEU A 832 -13.45 -3.57 -19.37
N SER A 833 -13.94 -2.39 -19.00
CA SER A 833 -13.09 -1.28 -18.54
C SER A 833 -12.37 -1.59 -17.22
N ARG A 834 -12.96 -2.38 -16.31
CA ARG A 834 -12.28 -2.88 -15.10
C ARG A 834 -11.19 -3.91 -15.42
N ILE A 835 -11.44 -4.81 -16.36
CA ILE A 835 -10.44 -5.79 -16.83
C ILE A 835 -9.26 -5.06 -17.49
N ILE A 836 -9.54 -4.07 -18.35
CA ILE A 836 -8.52 -3.19 -18.95
C ILE A 836 -7.76 -2.42 -17.87
N ALA A 837 -8.45 -1.84 -16.87
CA ALA A 837 -7.82 -1.13 -15.76
C ALA A 837 -6.86 -2.04 -14.96
N PHE A 838 -7.26 -3.29 -14.69
CA PHE A 838 -6.41 -4.27 -14.01
C PHE A 838 -5.18 -4.67 -14.83
N PHE A 839 -5.32 -4.93 -16.14
CA PHE A 839 -4.17 -5.19 -17.00
C PHE A 839 -3.26 -3.97 -17.12
N SER A 840 -3.80 -2.76 -17.23
CA SER A 840 -3.01 -1.53 -17.19
C SER A 840 -2.29 -1.33 -15.86
N LEU A 841 -2.87 -1.74 -14.72
CA LEU A 841 -2.24 -1.67 -13.40
C LEU A 841 -1.02 -2.61 -13.25
N ILE A 842 -0.92 -3.63 -14.10
CA ILE A 842 0.24 -4.53 -14.19
C ILE A 842 1.21 -4.05 -15.28
N ALA A 843 0.71 -3.66 -16.45
CA ALA A 843 1.51 -3.35 -17.62
C ALA A 843 2.13 -1.94 -17.60
N PHE A 844 1.49 -0.94 -16.96
CA PHE A 844 2.06 0.40 -16.83
C PHE A 844 3.05 0.50 -15.66
N GLN A 845 4.13 -0.27 -15.82
CA GLN A 845 5.50 -0.13 -15.34
C GLN A 845 6.15 1.29 -15.34
N ARG A 846 5.39 2.40 -15.28
CA ARG A 846 5.94 3.79 -15.21
C ARG A 846 6.11 4.29 -13.78
N LYS A 847 7.38 4.37 -13.34
CA LYS A 847 7.79 5.29 -12.28
C LYS A 847 7.62 6.73 -12.76
#